data_AF-A0A6I5QSX6-F1
#
_entry.id   AF-A0A6I5QSX6-F1
#
_cell.length_a   1.000
_cell.length_b   1.000
_cell.length_c   1.000
_cell.angle_alpha   90.00
_cell.angle_beta   90.00
_cell.angle_gamma   90.00
#
_symmetry.space_group_name_H-M   'P 1'
#
loop_
_entity.id
_entity.type
_entity.pdbx_description
1 polymer ?
#
loop_
_entity_poly.entity_id
_entity_poly.type
_entity_poly.pdbx_seq_one_letter_code
_entity_poly.pdbx_strand_id
1 'polypeptide(L)'
;MNPKNFDEVPLSQQQSLGDIKIDGDGNTINNFQAKQIIVNSNSDKEIRVQEQLDTKSPYKGLEAFDLYDRDRFFGRDQLCNQLVDELNKTNLVLLLGASGSGKSSIAKAGLIPHYLKKYSNNFFGLVFTPDQDPFEALYSNLSNQKYTQSESSIAKKASKKTLCQVVGKLKKSNEFWLIFIDQFEEIFTTSEPEKRDAFIYSLVELSDNYRNDSNLKIIVAMRSDFLDRLDSNPANLLARATEGHRPLITQMHQDELRLAIEKPAAQHGVKFEVGLTEEIIKSVQGQAGYLPLLQYTLDLLWVTEGIQEHNRTLHINTYRKLGGVREALKQRVDEIYNTLSKQGKLAAKRIFLKLVEIGGDAESVTEWQTVRRRATLSEFTDVIEKKVLVKLINAKLLVSDSDLSKKSKSEKTNLKISTVEVAHEVLLTCWPLLNDWIKENRQNIALYNRLKEDAAHWKIRKTHPSTKDKFTDHPDSELWSGSKLEKAQELERDPIFREVLGGFNDEEKEFVENSLNLRERQRRRTIISLAGFSAFSLLLASFAGIGWRQAEIGQIQAFVQSSEAKFMLNRDSFNPLIDALAAGERLQRLPLKNNNSKLHSDVMKALTQAIFWVQEKNQLQGHRDFIQRVAFSSNNEVIATASYDHTIKLWQPNGNQITTLNGHSAPILDISFSSDDQRIASASEDHTVIIWDLQGNALQTLEGHQDWVNSVNFSPDGSKLVSASDDMTIKIWDSTGNLLNTILAHNQPVLAVAYSPDNTMLATASLDGTAKLWDARGNLLKILEGHKDILLDLEFSPDSEILATASKDGTIKLWNRKGEPNRTLFDPEDSRSDPEGFLDITFSPDGKIITAASSDNTIKVWNLEENLISRLQAHSSRINSVDFSPDGKTLASASNDLTAKLWQIERPRLNIIPEAGEVYSIDVAQNDEFIASTSISTDVDKGNYVKLWDTQGSLIRKWKVDSWLYSLAVSSTRNLILGSDSEGRIWLWDQNGKLLNSITAHERAVQEVIFSQDDSMIATASEDGTARIFKPTGEVLSPPMEHTGTVTSVSFNPKSSLIATASSDGTIKFWDLNGTLIQTLEGHEKGVLMVRFSANGHLLASAGQDRTVKLWNSEGKLVKTMEGHDAAVTSIAFSTSGDLLASGSDDGTVMLWNIEGELLTTLSGHKGDVNTVTFSSDSLFLISGGADNRVLLWKIEHLTLEGLISEGCEWLYEFLMSHPDRRKGLCR
;
A
#
# COMPACT_ATOMS: atom_id res chain seq x y z
N MET A 1 5.63 65.70 24.89
CA MET A 1 6.07 64.67 25.84
C MET A 1 7.08 63.78 25.13
N ASN A 2 8.15 63.45 25.85
CA ASN A 2 9.35 62.74 25.39
C ASN A 2 9.08 61.27 24.95
N PRO A 3 10.07 60.64 24.27
CA PRO A 3 9.92 59.51 23.35
C PRO A 3 10.46 58.18 23.93
N LYS A 4 10.42 57.11 23.12
CA LYS A 4 11.52 56.12 23.00
C LYS A 4 11.41 55.32 21.69
N ASN A 5 12.20 55.76 20.71
CA ASN A 5 12.82 54.97 19.63
C ASN A 5 14.17 54.41 20.13
N PHE A 6 14.64 53.33 19.52
CA PHE A 6 16.05 53.04 19.19
C PHE A 6 15.97 52.07 17.99
N ASP A 7 16.24 52.49 16.75
CA ASP A 7 17.52 52.85 16.09
C ASP A 7 18.19 51.67 15.37
N GLU A 8 18.50 51.95 14.10
CA GLU A 8 19.08 51.13 13.04
C GLU A 8 20.59 50.85 13.18
N VAL A 9 21.12 50.16 12.15
CA VAL A 9 22.40 50.27 11.40
C VAL A 9 23.35 49.03 11.45
N PRO A 10 24.27 48.79 10.47
CA PRO A 10 24.07 47.95 9.26
C PRO A 10 25.20 46.92 8.96
N LEU A 11 25.13 46.34 7.74
CA LEU A 11 26.04 45.46 7.00
C LEU A 11 27.58 45.70 7.04
N SER A 12 28.27 44.57 6.76
CA SER A 12 29.50 44.35 5.95
C SER A 12 30.84 44.19 6.67
N GLN A 13 31.47 43.01 6.49
CA GLN A 13 32.82 42.85 5.91
C GLN A 13 33.16 41.37 5.69
N GLN A 14 33.30 40.98 4.40
CA GLN A 14 34.09 39.83 3.98
C GLN A 14 35.57 40.09 4.30
N GLN A 15 36.29 39.09 4.82
CA GLN A 15 37.74 39.02 4.69
C GLN A 15 38.16 37.66 4.14
N SER A 16 38.89 37.73 3.04
CA SER A 16 39.54 36.68 2.26
C SER A 16 40.53 35.85 3.08
N LEU A 17 40.50 34.53 2.90
CA LEU A 17 41.60 33.64 3.24
C LEU A 17 42.71 33.78 2.20
N GLY A 18 43.89 34.23 2.63
CA GLY A 18 45.13 34.20 1.87
C GLY A 18 46.04 33.06 2.34
N ASP A 19 46.68 32.41 1.38
CA ASP A 19 47.65 31.32 1.55
C ASP A 19 48.80 31.64 2.51
N ILE A 20 49.14 30.69 3.39
CA ILE A 20 50.51 30.58 3.96
C ILE A 20 50.95 29.11 4.00
N LYS A 21 52.06 28.84 3.30
CA LYS A 21 52.89 27.63 3.30
C LYS A 21 53.51 27.34 4.68
N ILE A 22 53.65 26.06 5.03
CA ILE A 22 54.45 25.58 6.16
C ILE A 22 55.75 24.97 5.63
N ASP A 23 56.88 25.41 6.18
CA ASP A 23 58.23 24.87 6.01
C ASP A 23 58.69 24.23 7.35
N GLY A 24 59.58 23.23 7.29
CA GLY A 24 59.97 22.33 8.41
C GLY A 24 60.71 22.98 9.60
N ASP A 25 61.20 22.30 10.65
CA ASP A 25 61.64 20.91 10.85
C ASP A 25 61.61 20.54 12.36
N GLY A 26 61.44 19.25 12.67
CA GLY A 26 62.10 18.44 13.72
C GLY A 26 62.34 18.93 15.17
N ASN A 27 61.72 18.21 16.11
CA ASN A 27 62.24 17.72 17.42
C ASN A 27 62.71 18.71 18.53
N THR A 28 61.93 18.79 19.62
CA THR A 28 62.33 18.30 20.97
C THR A 28 61.20 18.40 22.00
N ILE A 29 61.04 17.35 22.83
CA ILE A 29 60.10 17.24 23.96
C ILE A 29 60.83 17.61 25.26
N ASN A 30 60.20 18.42 26.14
CA ASN A 30 60.16 18.19 27.60
C ASN A 30 59.20 19.15 28.34
N ASN A 31 58.05 18.59 28.71
CA ASN A 31 57.32 18.60 29.99
C ASN A 31 57.04 19.86 30.86
N PHE A 32 55.75 19.94 31.23
CA PHE A 32 55.03 20.64 32.31
C PHE A 32 54.77 22.15 32.23
N GLN A 33 53.54 22.52 31.84
CA GLN A 33 52.46 22.83 32.79
C GLN A 33 51.12 22.89 32.04
N ALA A 34 50.17 22.04 32.44
CA ALA A 34 48.81 22.03 31.89
C ALA A 34 48.08 23.32 32.31
N LYS A 35 47.93 24.24 31.35
CA LYS A 35 46.95 25.33 31.41
C LYS A 35 45.87 25.04 30.38
N GLN A 36 44.63 25.09 30.86
CA GLN A 36 43.39 24.88 30.13
C GLN A 36 43.41 25.50 28.73
N ILE A 37 43.05 24.69 27.73
CA ILE A 37 42.60 25.20 26.43
C ILE A 37 41.07 25.03 26.44
N ILE A 38 40.39 26.17 26.47
CA ILE A 38 38.94 26.30 26.35
C ILE A 38 38.62 26.33 24.86
N VAL A 39 37.76 25.42 24.41
CA VAL A 39 37.07 25.51 23.12
C VAL A 39 35.59 25.68 23.43
N ASN A 40 35.02 26.81 22.99
CA ASN A 40 33.60 27.13 23.17
C ASN A 40 32.77 26.48 22.04
N SER A 41 31.77 25.69 22.42
CA SER A 41 30.51 25.52 21.67
C SER A 41 29.39 25.15 22.64
N ASN A 42 28.21 25.74 22.41
CA ASN A 42 27.09 25.87 23.35
C ASN A 42 26.46 24.54 23.84
N SER A 43 26.16 24.55 25.14
CA SER A 43 25.24 23.70 25.92
C SER A 43 25.40 22.18 25.82
N ASP A 44 26.25 21.60 26.67
CA ASP A 44 25.89 20.38 27.42
C ASP A 44 26.87 20.06 28.57
N LYS A 45 26.39 19.30 29.56
CA LYS A 45 27.15 18.85 30.74
C LYS A 45 28.53 18.29 30.35
N GLU A 46 29.63 18.95 30.75
CA GLU A 46 31.00 18.45 30.57
C GLU A 46 31.14 17.00 31.07
N ILE A 47 31.51 16.07 30.18
CA ILE A 47 31.83 14.69 30.54
C ILE A 47 33.25 14.67 31.14
N ARG A 48 33.34 14.52 32.46
CA ARG A 48 34.62 14.46 33.19
C ARG A 48 35.11 13.02 33.26
N VAL A 49 36.39 12.82 32.92
CA VAL A 49 37.06 11.51 33.01
C VAL A 49 37.49 11.25 34.45
N GLN A 50 37.20 10.06 34.96
CA GLN A 50 37.59 9.62 36.30
C GLN A 50 39.11 9.42 36.40
N GLU A 51 39.71 9.77 37.55
CA GLU A 51 41.17 9.65 37.75
C GLU A 51 41.63 8.19 37.86
N GLN A 52 40.82 7.33 38.50
CA GLN A 52 41.06 5.89 38.64
C GLN A 52 40.67 5.15 37.36
N LEU A 53 41.57 4.31 36.86
CA LEU A 53 41.33 3.49 35.68
C LEU A 53 40.68 2.16 36.07
N ASP A 54 39.53 1.85 35.48
CA ASP A 54 39.01 0.48 35.44
C ASP A 54 39.33 -0.12 34.08
N THR A 55 40.17 -1.16 34.07
CA THR A 55 40.59 -1.84 32.83
C THR A 55 39.48 -2.67 32.18
N LYS A 56 38.38 -2.95 32.89
CA LYS A 56 37.26 -3.73 32.37
C LYS A 56 36.43 -2.87 31.40
N SER A 57 36.11 -3.44 30.24
CA SER A 57 35.25 -2.76 29.26
C SER A 57 33.89 -2.37 29.88
N PRO A 58 33.46 -1.11 29.69
CA PRO A 58 32.14 -0.66 30.12
C PRO A 58 31.04 -1.10 29.16
N TYR A 59 31.39 -1.47 27.92
CA TYR A 59 30.45 -1.89 26.88
C TYR A 59 30.14 -3.38 26.99
N LYS A 60 28.90 -3.77 26.67
CA LYS A 60 28.39 -5.14 26.90
C LYS A 60 28.52 -6.06 25.68
N GLY A 61 29.06 -5.57 24.58
CA GLY A 61 29.16 -6.33 23.35
C GLY A 61 27.77 -6.63 22.76
N LEU A 62 27.50 -7.91 22.46
CA LEU A 62 26.18 -8.39 22.02
C LEU A 62 25.23 -8.75 23.19
N GLU A 63 25.66 -8.61 24.43
CA GLU A 63 24.79 -8.86 25.60
C GLU A 63 23.84 -7.68 25.84
N ALA A 64 22.60 -7.97 26.23
CA ALA A 64 21.67 -6.94 26.66
C ALA A 64 22.08 -6.36 28.03
N PHE A 65 21.81 -5.06 28.24
CA PHE A 65 21.91 -4.43 29.56
C PHE A 65 20.86 -5.01 30.53
N ASP A 66 21.29 -5.33 31.75
CA ASP A 66 20.47 -5.91 32.81
C ASP A 66 20.29 -4.94 33.99
N LEU A 67 19.57 -5.38 35.04
CA LEU A 67 19.21 -4.64 36.24
C LEU A 67 20.39 -3.94 36.93
N TYR A 68 21.57 -4.55 36.87
CA TYR A 68 22.78 -4.08 37.55
C TYR A 68 23.65 -3.16 36.69
N ASP A 69 23.29 -2.92 35.43
CA ASP A 69 24.11 -2.17 34.48
C ASP A 69 23.69 -0.69 34.36
N ARG A 70 22.94 -0.14 35.34
CA ARG A 70 22.46 1.26 35.31
C ARG A 70 23.60 2.27 35.20
N ASP A 71 24.72 1.97 35.84
CA ASP A 71 25.97 2.72 35.84
C ASP A 71 26.72 2.66 34.50
N ARG A 72 26.30 1.79 33.57
CA ARG A 72 26.82 1.70 32.20
C ARG A 72 25.83 2.18 31.15
N PHE A 73 24.56 2.40 31.53
CA PHE A 73 23.46 2.72 30.65
C PHE A 73 23.15 4.24 30.62
N PHE A 74 23.58 4.92 29.55
CA PHE A 74 23.42 6.37 29.35
C PHE A 74 22.73 6.72 28.03
N GLY A 75 22.31 7.98 27.91
CA GLY A 75 21.71 8.51 26.68
C GLY A 75 20.22 8.23 26.52
N ARG A 76 19.55 7.56 27.47
CA ARG A 76 18.10 7.27 27.41
C ARG A 76 17.31 7.80 28.61
N ASP A 77 17.86 8.78 29.32
CA ASP A 77 17.23 9.32 30.52
C ASP A 77 15.90 10.04 30.21
N GLN A 78 15.82 10.77 29.08
CA GLN A 78 14.58 11.45 28.65
C GLN A 78 13.48 10.45 28.30
N LEU A 79 13.80 9.44 27.48
CA LEU A 79 12.86 8.36 27.14
C LEU A 79 12.41 7.60 28.39
N CYS A 80 13.32 7.33 29.33
CA CYS A 80 12.98 6.69 30.61
C CYS A 80 11.95 7.52 31.39
N ASN A 81 12.10 8.85 31.45
CA ASN A 81 11.16 9.73 32.13
C ASN A 81 9.79 9.76 31.43
N GLN A 82 9.77 9.82 30.09
CA GLN A 82 8.52 9.74 29.33
C GLN A 82 7.76 8.43 29.59
N LEU A 83 8.46 7.30 29.66
CA LEU A 83 7.86 6.01 30.00
C LEU A 83 7.34 5.97 31.44
N VAL A 84 8.05 6.60 32.39
CA VAL A 84 7.54 6.76 33.77
C VAL A 84 6.26 7.60 33.79
N ASP A 85 6.19 8.67 32.98
CA ASP A 85 5.00 9.51 32.87
C ASP A 85 3.82 8.76 32.26
N GLU A 86 4.05 7.93 31.24
CA GLU A 86 3.02 7.05 30.67
C GLU A 86 2.54 6.00 31.68
N LEU A 87 3.46 5.38 32.43
CA LEU A 87 3.12 4.46 33.50
C LEU A 87 2.41 5.14 34.67
N ASN A 88 2.44 6.46 34.79
CA ASN A 88 1.60 7.18 35.76
C ASN A 88 0.15 7.34 35.26
N LYS A 89 -0.08 7.31 33.94
CA LYS A 89 -1.42 7.44 33.32
C LYS A 89 -2.19 6.12 33.25
N THR A 90 -1.49 5.00 33.04
CA THR A 90 -2.09 3.66 32.90
C THR A 90 -1.33 2.61 33.70
N ASN A 91 -1.96 1.47 33.95
CA ASN A 91 -1.33 0.30 34.56
C ASN A 91 -0.79 -0.70 33.53
N LEU A 92 -1.15 -0.56 32.24
CA LEU A 92 -0.70 -1.43 31.16
C LEU A 92 -0.20 -0.60 29.98
N VAL A 93 1.05 -0.84 29.57
CA VAL A 93 1.71 -0.19 28.43
C VAL A 93 2.25 -1.25 27.47
N LEU A 94 1.99 -1.08 26.18
CA LEU A 94 2.58 -1.91 25.11
C LEU A 94 3.74 -1.15 24.46
N LEU A 95 4.96 -1.49 24.87
CA LEU A 95 6.20 -0.87 24.39
C LEU A 95 6.61 -1.47 23.04
N LEU A 96 6.52 -0.68 21.97
CA LEU A 96 6.81 -1.10 20.61
C LEU A 96 8.20 -0.63 20.14
N GLY A 97 8.78 -1.34 19.17
CA GLY A 97 9.99 -0.90 18.49
C GLY A 97 10.71 -2.01 17.74
N ALA A 98 11.61 -1.65 16.82
CA ALA A 98 12.39 -2.61 16.03
C ALA A 98 13.26 -3.55 16.89
N SER A 99 13.69 -4.68 16.34
CA SER A 99 14.69 -5.55 16.97
C SER A 99 15.98 -4.77 17.22
N GLY A 100 16.59 -4.93 18.40
CA GLY A 100 17.80 -4.19 18.77
C GLY A 100 17.60 -2.68 19.07
N SER A 101 16.36 -2.16 19.15
CA SER A 101 16.11 -0.74 19.50
C SER A 101 16.36 -0.38 20.97
N GLY A 102 16.61 -1.39 21.82
CA GLY A 102 16.89 -1.22 23.25
C GLY A 102 15.68 -1.35 24.18
N LYS A 103 14.56 -1.94 23.74
CA LYS A 103 13.33 -2.15 24.54
C LYS A 103 13.60 -2.85 25.89
N SER A 104 14.29 -3.98 25.84
CA SER A 104 14.64 -4.75 27.04
C SER A 104 15.63 -3.98 27.94
N SER A 105 16.59 -3.27 27.34
CA SER A 105 17.59 -2.48 28.06
C SER A 105 16.99 -1.27 28.77
N ILE A 106 16.06 -0.54 28.16
CA ILE A 106 15.41 0.60 28.82
C ILE A 106 14.54 0.15 29.99
N ALA A 107 13.87 -1.00 29.87
CA ALA A 107 13.08 -1.58 30.96
C ALA A 107 13.97 -2.08 32.11
N LYS A 108 14.98 -2.90 31.81
CA LYS A 108 15.84 -3.54 32.81
C LYS A 108 16.86 -2.60 33.43
N ALA A 109 17.59 -1.82 32.63
CA ALA A 109 18.65 -0.93 33.11
C ALA A 109 18.20 0.52 33.34
N GLY A 110 17.00 0.91 32.90
CA GLY A 110 16.41 2.23 33.12
C GLY A 110 15.28 2.23 34.16
N LEU A 111 14.13 1.68 33.77
CA LEU A 111 12.88 1.77 34.54
C LEU A 111 12.93 1.01 35.87
N ILE A 112 13.42 -0.23 35.88
CA ILE A 112 13.48 -1.02 37.12
C ILE A 112 14.39 -0.35 38.16
N PRO A 113 15.64 0.07 37.84
CA PRO A 113 16.48 0.84 38.75
C PRO A 113 15.85 2.15 39.22
N HIS A 114 15.08 2.84 38.37
CA HIS A 114 14.34 4.04 38.77
C HIS A 114 13.35 3.74 39.90
N TYR A 115 12.52 2.70 39.73
CA TYR A 115 11.53 2.32 40.74
C TYR A 115 12.15 1.66 41.98
N LEU A 116 13.23 0.89 41.81
CA LEU A 116 14.01 0.34 42.91
C LEU A 116 14.58 1.46 43.79
N LYS A 117 15.09 2.54 43.19
CA LYS A 117 15.56 3.72 43.95
C LYS A 117 14.41 4.43 44.68
N LYS A 118 13.23 4.51 44.07
CA LYS A 118 12.05 5.20 44.63
C LYS A 118 11.40 4.43 45.78
N TYR A 119 11.25 3.11 45.66
CA TYR A 119 10.48 2.27 46.59
C TYR A 119 11.36 1.34 47.46
N SER A 120 12.66 1.25 47.17
CA SER A 120 13.64 0.47 47.95
C SER A 120 13.15 -0.96 48.25
N ASN A 121 13.05 -1.34 49.52
CA ASN A 121 12.66 -2.69 49.95
C ASN A 121 11.20 -3.07 49.64
N ASN A 122 10.35 -2.11 49.25
CA ASN A 122 8.94 -2.35 48.90
C ASN A 122 8.73 -2.56 47.39
N PHE A 123 9.79 -2.63 46.58
CA PHE A 123 9.71 -2.87 45.15
C PHE A 123 9.84 -4.37 44.83
N PHE A 124 9.02 -4.86 43.91
CA PHE A 124 9.14 -6.19 43.29
C PHE A 124 9.07 -6.07 41.76
N GLY A 125 10.17 -6.34 41.09
CA GLY A 125 10.26 -6.34 39.63
C GLY A 125 10.20 -7.76 39.09
N LEU A 126 9.09 -8.12 38.44
CA LEU A 126 8.91 -9.42 37.81
C LEU A 126 9.22 -9.29 36.32
N VAL A 127 10.30 -9.95 35.88
CA VAL A 127 10.77 -9.89 34.49
C VAL A 127 10.80 -11.30 33.95
N PHE A 128 10.14 -11.54 32.81
CA PHE A 128 10.21 -12.83 32.13
C PHE A 128 9.89 -12.70 30.64
N THR A 129 10.33 -13.69 29.88
CA THR A 129 10.01 -13.86 28.47
C THR A 129 9.10 -15.07 28.32
N PRO A 130 7.94 -14.94 27.67
CA PRO A 130 7.09 -16.09 27.37
C PRO A 130 7.81 -17.16 26.54
N ASP A 131 7.46 -18.42 26.73
CA ASP A 131 7.95 -19.55 25.95
C ASP A 131 6.76 -20.45 25.51
N GLN A 132 7.00 -21.75 25.28
CA GLN A 132 5.94 -22.70 24.95
C GLN A 132 4.77 -22.70 25.95
N ASP A 133 5.06 -22.42 27.22
CA ASP A 133 4.07 -22.27 28.28
C ASP A 133 4.30 -20.97 29.09
N PRO A 134 3.59 -19.87 28.74
CA PRO A 134 3.79 -18.58 29.40
C PRO A 134 3.48 -18.62 30.92
N PHE A 135 2.71 -19.61 31.38
CA PHE A 135 2.40 -19.83 32.79
C PHE A 135 3.55 -20.55 33.53
N GLU A 136 4.28 -21.44 32.87
CA GLU A 136 5.48 -22.06 33.45
C GLU A 136 6.66 -21.07 33.48
N ALA A 137 6.79 -20.20 32.46
CA ALA A 137 7.74 -19.09 32.45
C ALA A 137 7.50 -18.10 33.62
N LEU A 138 6.22 -17.81 33.90
CA LEU A 138 5.81 -17.02 35.06
C LEU A 138 6.12 -17.74 36.38
N TYR A 139 5.79 -19.04 36.47
CA TYR A 139 6.07 -19.86 37.65
C TYR A 139 7.56 -19.90 38.00
N SER A 140 8.40 -20.20 37.00
CA SER A 140 9.84 -20.36 37.19
C SER A 140 10.46 -19.07 37.73
N ASN A 141 10.10 -17.91 37.16
CA ASN A 141 10.58 -16.61 37.61
C ASN A 141 10.12 -16.24 39.02
N LEU A 142 8.85 -16.51 39.37
CA LEU A 142 8.37 -16.28 40.73
C LEU A 142 9.12 -17.13 41.75
N SER A 143 9.40 -18.40 41.40
CA SER A 143 10.08 -19.37 42.26
C SER A 143 11.58 -19.11 42.42
N ASN A 144 12.21 -18.54 41.40
CA ASN A 144 13.65 -18.24 41.39
C ASN A 144 13.99 -16.92 42.10
N GLN A 145 13.01 -16.04 42.34
CA GLN A 145 13.22 -14.72 42.94
C GLN A 145 12.85 -14.65 44.42
N LYS A 146 11.55 -14.53 44.74
CA LYS A 146 11.06 -14.16 46.09
C LYS A 146 10.16 -15.22 46.73
N TYR A 147 9.46 -16.03 45.94
CA TYR A 147 8.41 -16.93 46.43
C TYR A 147 8.86 -18.39 46.40
N THR A 148 8.36 -19.20 47.34
CA THR A 148 8.65 -20.64 47.37
C THR A 148 7.93 -21.39 46.24
N GLN A 149 8.44 -22.57 45.85
CA GLN A 149 7.79 -23.42 44.84
C GLN A 149 6.31 -23.71 45.13
N SER A 150 5.93 -23.82 46.42
CA SER A 150 4.53 -23.98 46.85
C SER A 150 3.67 -22.74 46.63
N GLU A 151 4.19 -21.55 46.93
CA GLU A 151 3.47 -20.28 46.74
C GLU A 151 3.34 -19.94 45.26
N SER A 152 4.37 -20.19 44.46
CA SER A 152 4.39 -19.94 43.03
C SER A 152 3.47 -20.87 42.24
N SER A 153 3.10 -22.04 42.78
CA SER A 153 2.32 -23.08 42.08
C SER A 153 1.00 -22.60 41.48
N ILE A 154 0.42 -21.52 42.02
CA ILE A 154 -0.78 -20.85 41.49
C ILE A 154 -0.57 -20.37 40.05
N ALA A 155 0.65 -19.99 39.69
CA ALA A 155 1.01 -19.51 38.37
C ALA A 155 0.95 -20.60 37.28
N LYS A 156 1.05 -21.89 37.63
CA LYS A 156 1.03 -23.02 36.66
C LYS A 156 -0.31 -23.28 36.00
N LYS A 157 -1.40 -22.76 36.59
CA LYS A 157 -2.74 -23.03 36.09
C LYS A 157 -3.00 -22.17 34.86
N ALA A 158 -3.11 -22.75 33.67
CA ALA A 158 -3.52 -22.02 32.48
C ALA A 158 -5.00 -21.61 32.54
N SER A 159 -5.28 -20.37 32.92
CA SER A 159 -6.65 -19.84 33.05
C SER A 159 -6.69 -18.33 32.89
N LYS A 160 -7.84 -17.80 32.44
CA LYS A 160 -8.10 -16.36 32.30
C LYS A 160 -7.93 -15.57 33.61
N LYS A 161 -8.02 -16.21 34.79
CA LYS A 161 -7.91 -15.53 36.09
C LYS A 161 -6.54 -15.60 36.75
N THR A 162 -5.55 -16.21 36.10
CA THR A 162 -4.34 -16.68 36.78
C THR A 162 -3.46 -15.53 37.27
N LEU A 163 -3.18 -14.54 36.43
CA LEU A 163 -2.40 -13.35 36.83
C LEU A 163 -3.11 -12.56 37.94
N CYS A 164 -4.44 -12.43 37.89
CA CYS A 164 -5.23 -11.84 38.99
C CYS A 164 -5.08 -12.64 40.30
N GLN A 165 -5.09 -13.98 40.23
CA GLN A 165 -4.90 -14.84 41.40
C GLN A 165 -3.48 -14.75 41.97
N VAL A 166 -2.47 -14.66 41.10
CA VAL A 166 -1.07 -14.48 41.48
C VAL A 166 -0.91 -13.14 42.20
N VAL A 167 -1.33 -12.03 41.59
CA VAL A 167 -1.23 -10.70 42.21
C VAL A 167 -2.07 -10.64 43.50
N GLY A 168 -3.32 -11.08 43.47
CA GLY A 168 -4.21 -11.01 44.63
C GLY A 168 -3.77 -11.85 45.84
N LYS A 169 -2.98 -12.92 45.65
CA LYS A 169 -2.45 -13.75 46.74
C LYS A 169 -1.03 -13.40 47.16
N LEU A 170 -0.18 -12.98 46.22
CA LEU A 170 1.27 -12.82 46.48
C LEU A 170 1.66 -11.34 46.72
N LYS A 171 0.96 -10.37 46.12
CA LYS A 171 1.26 -8.94 46.29
C LYS A 171 0.72 -8.44 47.63
N LYS A 172 1.59 -7.86 48.46
CA LYS A 172 1.17 -7.14 49.68
C LYS A 172 0.67 -5.73 49.33
N SER A 173 -0.22 -5.17 50.14
CA SER A 173 -0.86 -3.87 49.87
C SER A 173 0.12 -2.68 49.81
N ASN A 174 1.26 -2.76 50.48
CA ASN A 174 2.30 -1.74 50.49
C ASN A 174 3.45 -1.96 49.48
N GLU A 175 3.40 -3.05 48.70
CA GLU A 175 4.42 -3.38 47.70
C GLU A 175 4.09 -2.78 46.33
N PHE A 176 5.11 -2.22 45.68
CA PHE A 176 5.06 -1.77 44.29
C PHE A 176 5.54 -2.90 43.38
N TRP A 177 4.66 -3.35 42.48
CA TRP A 177 4.95 -4.40 41.51
C TRP A 177 5.09 -3.81 40.12
N LEU A 178 6.20 -4.13 39.46
CA LEU A 178 6.42 -3.87 38.04
C LEU A 178 6.57 -5.20 37.32
N ILE A 179 5.59 -5.56 36.48
CA ILE A 179 5.61 -6.76 35.65
C ILE A 179 6.10 -6.35 34.27
N PHE A 180 7.26 -6.85 33.86
CA PHE A 180 7.82 -6.64 32.53
C PHE A 180 7.82 -7.97 31.76
N ILE A 181 6.99 -8.03 30.72
CA ILE A 181 6.91 -9.16 29.79
C ILE A 181 7.73 -8.79 28.56
N ASP A 182 8.91 -9.38 28.46
CA ASP A 182 9.91 -9.09 27.42
C ASP A 182 9.71 -10.06 26.24
N GLN A 183 9.90 -9.59 25.00
CA GLN A 183 9.68 -10.37 23.77
C GLN A 183 8.29 -11.04 23.74
N PHE A 184 7.24 -10.25 23.91
CA PHE A 184 5.87 -10.75 23.93
C PHE A 184 5.47 -11.43 22.63
N GLU A 185 6.10 -11.10 21.50
CA GLU A 185 5.89 -11.75 20.22
C GLU A 185 6.04 -13.28 20.26
N GLU A 186 6.81 -13.81 21.22
CA GLU A 186 7.08 -15.25 21.38
C GLU A 186 5.80 -16.07 21.63
N ILE A 187 4.74 -15.44 22.15
CA ILE A 187 3.47 -16.16 22.36
C ILE A 187 2.75 -16.50 21.06
N PHE A 188 3.06 -15.79 19.97
CA PHE A 188 2.48 -16.03 18.66
C PHE A 188 3.27 -17.05 17.85
N THR A 189 4.53 -17.28 18.22
CA THR A 189 5.46 -18.18 17.51
C THR A 189 5.66 -19.50 18.24
N THR A 190 5.74 -19.50 19.58
CA THR A 190 6.15 -20.70 20.35
C THR A 190 5.09 -21.26 21.29
N SER A 191 4.16 -20.44 21.79
CA SER A 191 3.20 -20.87 22.81
C SER A 191 2.07 -21.75 22.24
N GLU A 192 1.63 -22.73 23.04
CA GLU A 192 0.43 -23.51 22.73
C GLU A 192 -0.81 -22.60 22.61
N PRO A 193 -1.68 -22.75 21.57
CA PRO A 193 -2.79 -21.82 21.33
C PRO A 193 -3.73 -21.62 22.53
N GLU A 194 -4.09 -22.71 23.23
CA GLU A 194 -4.96 -22.64 24.40
C GLU A 194 -4.34 -21.83 25.55
N LYS A 195 -3.03 -21.98 25.76
CA LYS A 195 -2.28 -21.29 26.82
C LYS A 195 -2.00 -19.84 26.45
N ARG A 196 -1.64 -19.57 25.20
CA ARG A 196 -1.52 -18.22 24.63
C ARG A 196 -2.80 -17.42 24.87
N ASP A 197 -3.94 -17.98 24.46
CA ASP A 197 -5.23 -17.31 24.57
C ASP A 197 -5.59 -17.05 26.03
N ALA A 198 -5.43 -18.05 26.90
CA ALA A 198 -5.66 -17.91 28.33
C ALA A 198 -4.75 -16.85 28.97
N PHE A 199 -3.50 -16.75 28.53
CA PHE A 199 -2.52 -15.78 29.03
C PHE A 199 -2.87 -14.35 28.62
N ILE A 200 -3.23 -14.13 27.35
CA ILE A 200 -3.70 -12.83 26.84
C ILE A 200 -4.94 -12.38 27.62
N TYR A 201 -5.95 -13.25 27.76
CA TYR A 201 -7.14 -12.94 28.57
C TYR A 201 -6.75 -12.58 30.00
N SER A 202 -5.83 -13.32 30.61
CA SER A 202 -5.41 -13.07 31.98
C SER A 202 -4.65 -11.76 32.17
N LEU A 203 -3.94 -11.29 31.15
CA LEU A 203 -3.22 -10.03 31.17
C LEU A 203 -4.18 -8.84 31.10
N VAL A 204 -5.15 -8.90 30.18
CA VAL A 204 -6.20 -7.89 30.05
C VAL A 204 -7.07 -7.85 31.32
N GLU A 205 -7.48 -9.02 31.83
CA GLU A 205 -8.27 -9.13 33.06
C GLU A 205 -7.51 -8.60 34.29
N LEU A 206 -6.18 -8.76 34.34
CA LEU A 206 -5.35 -8.17 35.40
C LEU A 206 -5.34 -6.64 35.32
N SER A 207 -5.14 -6.08 34.14
CA SER A 207 -5.14 -4.63 33.92
C SER A 207 -6.47 -4.00 34.31
N ASP A 208 -7.59 -4.60 33.90
CA ASP A 208 -8.93 -4.07 34.16
C ASP A 208 -9.29 -4.13 35.65
N ASN A 209 -9.06 -5.26 36.31
CA ASN A 209 -9.41 -5.44 37.73
C ASN A 209 -8.57 -4.57 38.67
N TYR A 210 -7.32 -4.27 38.29
CA TYR A 210 -6.39 -3.50 39.11
C TYR A 210 -6.14 -2.09 38.57
N ARG A 211 -7.01 -1.55 37.70
CA ARG A 211 -6.85 -0.22 37.09
C ARG A 211 -6.62 0.92 38.10
N ASN A 212 -7.13 0.78 39.32
CA ASN A 212 -7.01 1.77 40.40
C ASN A 212 -5.83 1.51 41.36
N ASP A 213 -5.10 0.40 41.23
CA ASP A 213 -3.91 0.13 42.05
C ASP A 213 -2.70 0.85 41.43
N SER A 214 -2.35 2.02 41.97
CA SER A 214 -1.20 2.80 41.51
C SER A 214 0.15 2.12 41.79
N ASN A 215 0.16 1.07 42.60
CA ASN A 215 1.34 0.26 42.93
C ASN A 215 1.47 -1.01 42.07
N LEU A 216 0.67 -1.18 41.02
CA LEU A 216 0.83 -2.26 40.03
C LEU A 216 1.00 -1.66 38.63
N LYS A 217 2.14 -1.96 38.00
CA LYS A 217 2.46 -1.52 36.63
C LYS A 217 2.87 -2.70 35.77
N ILE A 218 2.41 -2.72 34.53
CA ILE A 218 2.61 -3.79 33.57
C ILE A 218 3.14 -3.19 32.27
N ILE A 219 4.28 -3.71 31.82
CA ILE A 219 4.90 -3.35 30.55
C ILE A 219 5.01 -4.62 29.71
N VAL A 220 4.47 -4.55 28.50
CA VAL A 220 4.59 -5.60 27.50
C VAL A 220 5.48 -5.05 26.40
N ALA A 221 6.67 -5.63 26.19
CA ALA A 221 7.53 -5.24 25.07
C ALA A 221 7.33 -6.18 23.89
N MET A 222 7.07 -5.60 22.72
CA MET A 222 6.88 -6.36 21.48
C MET A 222 7.59 -5.67 20.31
N ARG A 223 7.95 -6.43 19.28
CA ARG A 223 8.37 -5.85 18.01
C ARG A 223 7.18 -5.18 17.29
N SER A 224 7.46 -4.11 16.55
CA SER A 224 6.42 -3.35 15.83
C SER A 224 5.83 -4.09 14.62
N ASP A 225 6.57 -5.04 14.05
CA ASP A 225 6.16 -5.90 12.92
C ASP A 225 5.29 -7.09 13.33
N PHE A 226 4.96 -7.23 14.61
CA PHE A 226 4.00 -8.21 15.12
C PHE A 226 2.64 -7.57 15.47
N LEU A 227 2.43 -6.29 15.12
CA LEU A 227 1.24 -5.55 15.53
C LEU A 227 -0.05 -6.10 14.91
N ASP A 228 0.02 -6.52 13.66
CA ASP A 228 -1.02 -7.17 12.86
C ASP A 228 -1.43 -8.54 13.42
N ARG A 229 -0.56 -9.21 14.19
CA ARG A 229 -0.94 -10.42 14.95
C ARG A 229 -1.94 -10.11 16.07
N LEU A 230 -2.06 -8.84 16.48
CA LEU A 230 -3.04 -8.40 17.46
C LEU A 230 -4.44 -8.17 16.87
N ASP A 231 -4.68 -8.32 15.57
CA ASP A 231 -6.02 -8.06 15.00
C ASP A 231 -7.02 -9.21 15.27
N SER A 232 -6.51 -10.42 15.50
CA SER A 232 -7.31 -11.62 15.75
C SER A 232 -7.75 -11.75 17.21
N ASN A 233 -8.92 -12.35 17.46
CA ASN A 233 -9.38 -12.67 18.83
C ASN A 233 -8.59 -13.89 19.36
N PRO A 234 -8.02 -13.85 20.58
CA PRO A 234 -8.18 -12.84 21.64
C PRO A 234 -7.10 -11.74 21.72
N ALA A 235 -6.13 -11.74 20.81
CA ALA A 235 -5.05 -10.77 20.80
C ALA A 235 -5.54 -9.31 20.65
N ASN A 236 -6.66 -9.09 19.95
CA ASN A 236 -7.29 -7.78 19.78
C ASN A 236 -7.78 -7.13 21.08
N LEU A 237 -7.99 -7.93 22.13
CA LEU A 237 -8.34 -7.41 23.46
C LEU A 237 -7.17 -6.66 24.08
N LEU A 238 -5.95 -7.16 23.89
CA LEU A 238 -4.74 -6.48 24.35
C LEU A 238 -4.50 -5.19 23.57
N ALA A 239 -4.76 -5.20 22.25
CA ALA A 239 -4.72 -3.99 21.44
C ALA A 239 -5.69 -2.94 22.02
N ARG A 240 -6.97 -3.27 22.19
CA ARG A 240 -7.96 -2.32 22.76
C ARG A 240 -7.57 -1.83 24.16
N ALA A 241 -7.09 -2.72 25.04
CA ALA A 241 -6.67 -2.35 26.39
C ALA A 241 -5.45 -1.40 26.44
N THR A 242 -4.68 -1.33 25.35
CA THR A 242 -3.48 -0.49 25.23
C THR A 242 -3.65 0.65 24.24
N GLU A 243 -4.86 0.89 23.74
CA GLU A 243 -5.14 1.98 22.81
C GLU A 243 -4.78 3.34 23.43
N GLY A 244 -3.96 4.13 22.73
CA GLY A 244 -3.40 5.38 23.25
C GLY A 244 -2.19 5.26 24.19
N HIS A 245 -1.80 4.04 24.61
CA HIS A 245 -0.66 3.79 25.51
C HIS A 245 0.37 2.82 24.90
N ARG A 246 0.78 3.10 23.66
CA ARG A 246 1.74 2.28 22.89
C ARG A 246 2.98 3.07 22.47
N PRO A 247 3.85 3.48 23.42
CA PRO A 247 5.05 4.24 23.10
C PRO A 247 5.95 3.44 22.16
N LEU A 248 6.36 4.06 21.05
CA LEU A 248 7.28 3.49 20.07
C LEU A 248 8.70 3.96 20.37
N ILE A 249 9.63 3.02 20.61
CA ILE A 249 11.04 3.32 20.78
C ILE A 249 11.67 3.60 19.42
N THR A 250 11.99 4.86 19.21
CA THR A 250 12.70 5.38 18.04
C THR A 250 14.22 5.33 18.22
N GLN A 251 14.94 5.71 17.15
CA GLN A 251 16.40 5.77 17.15
C GLN A 251 16.93 6.79 18.16
N MET A 252 18.18 6.63 18.61
CA MET A 252 18.83 7.60 19.49
C MET A 252 19.20 8.87 18.73
N HIS A 253 18.93 10.04 19.33
CA HIS A 253 19.43 11.31 18.81
C HIS A 253 20.96 11.41 18.95
N GLN A 254 21.58 12.34 18.22
CA GLN A 254 23.04 12.50 18.22
C GLN A 254 23.61 12.74 19.63
N ASP A 255 22.94 13.54 20.46
CA ASP A 255 23.38 13.85 21.82
C ASP A 255 23.20 12.64 22.76
N GLU A 256 22.10 11.89 22.57
CA GLU A 256 21.85 10.63 23.27
C GLU A 256 22.94 9.59 22.96
N LEU A 257 23.31 9.44 21.67
CA LEU A 257 24.37 8.55 21.22
C LEU A 257 25.73 8.96 21.78
N ARG A 258 26.06 10.25 21.73
CA ARG A 258 27.31 10.77 22.29
C ARG A 258 27.43 10.42 23.77
N LEU A 259 26.36 10.62 24.55
CA LEU A 259 26.33 10.23 25.96
C LEU A 259 26.49 8.72 26.16
N ALA A 260 25.84 7.90 25.33
CA ALA A 260 25.96 6.44 25.42
C ALA A 260 27.35 5.91 25.04
N ILE A 261 28.10 6.64 24.20
CA ILE A 261 29.44 6.29 23.77
C ILE A 261 30.48 6.80 24.79
N GLU A 262 30.51 8.10 25.08
CA GLU A 262 31.62 8.73 25.80
C GLU A 262 31.54 8.53 27.32
N LYS A 263 30.33 8.59 27.89
CA LYS A 263 30.15 8.60 29.34
C LYS A 263 30.56 7.31 30.05
N PRO A 264 30.25 6.09 29.53
CA PRO A 264 30.75 4.86 30.14
C PRO A 264 32.28 4.79 30.18
N ALA A 265 32.96 5.17 29.09
CA ALA A 265 34.43 5.18 29.02
C ALA A 265 35.03 6.21 29.99
N ALA A 266 34.46 7.41 30.05
CA ALA A 266 34.92 8.47 30.95
C ALA A 266 34.84 8.04 32.42
N GLN A 267 33.79 7.33 32.83
CA GLN A 267 33.66 6.76 34.18
C GLN A 267 34.68 5.66 34.47
N HIS A 268 35.19 4.98 33.45
CA HIS A 268 36.26 3.99 33.60
C HIS A 268 37.66 4.59 33.44
N GLY A 269 37.78 5.92 33.30
CA GLY A 269 39.05 6.63 33.22
C GLY A 269 39.67 6.69 31.82
N VAL A 270 38.88 6.44 30.76
CA VAL A 270 39.31 6.38 29.35
C VAL A 270 38.64 7.49 28.53
N LYS A 271 39.36 8.02 27.55
CA LYS A 271 38.87 9.05 26.61
C LYS A 271 38.92 8.58 25.16
N PHE A 272 38.12 9.21 24.31
CA PHE A 272 38.17 9.02 22.86
C PHE A 272 39.16 10.02 22.23
N GLU A 273 39.87 9.59 21.19
CA GLU A 273 40.61 10.50 20.30
C GLU A 273 39.65 11.49 19.64
N VAL A 274 40.12 12.72 19.41
CA VAL A 274 39.31 13.78 18.77
C VAL A 274 38.83 13.31 17.39
N GLY A 275 37.52 13.38 17.13
CA GLY A 275 36.91 12.98 15.87
C GLY A 275 36.43 11.52 15.80
N LEU A 276 36.85 10.65 16.74
CA LEU A 276 36.40 9.25 16.76
C LEU A 276 34.91 9.13 17.09
N THR A 277 34.41 9.87 18.09
CA THR A 277 33.00 9.81 18.46
C THR A 277 32.10 10.27 17.30
N GLU A 278 32.49 11.33 16.60
CA GLU A 278 31.75 11.85 15.43
C GLU A 278 31.72 10.81 14.29
N GLU A 279 32.84 10.12 14.04
CA GLU A 279 32.90 9.05 13.03
C GLU A 279 32.03 7.85 13.41
N ILE A 280 32.03 7.46 14.69
CA ILE A 280 31.15 6.39 15.21
C ILE A 280 29.69 6.80 15.06
N ILE A 281 29.29 8.01 15.49
CA ILE A 281 27.91 8.50 15.39
C ILE A 281 27.46 8.54 13.93
N LYS A 282 28.28 9.08 13.03
CA LYS A 282 27.98 9.14 11.59
C LYS A 282 27.75 7.75 10.99
N SER A 283 28.44 6.73 11.50
CA SER A 283 28.28 5.35 11.02
C SER A 283 26.98 4.66 11.46
N VAL A 284 26.30 5.20 12.48
CA VAL A 284 25.11 4.57 13.08
C VAL A 284 23.82 5.40 12.97
N GLN A 285 23.93 6.71 12.76
CA GLN A 285 22.78 7.62 12.68
C GLN A 285 21.86 7.28 11.49
N GLY A 286 20.55 7.27 11.74
CA GLY A 286 19.52 7.00 10.71
C GLY A 286 19.19 5.52 10.48
N GLN A 287 19.91 4.57 11.09
CA GLN A 287 19.70 3.14 10.85
C GLN A 287 18.81 2.50 11.94
N ALA A 288 18.03 1.47 11.65
CA ALA A 288 17.31 0.72 12.70
C ALA A 288 18.16 -0.47 13.18
N GLY A 289 18.14 -0.80 14.48
CA GLY A 289 18.74 -2.03 15.02
C GLY A 289 20.28 -2.07 15.16
N TYR A 290 20.97 -0.93 15.07
CA TYR A 290 22.44 -0.86 15.13
C TYR A 290 23.04 -0.85 16.55
N LEU A 291 22.25 -0.59 17.60
CA LEU A 291 22.77 -0.43 18.97
C LEU A 291 23.59 -1.65 19.46
N PRO A 292 23.21 -2.89 19.14
CA PRO A 292 24.02 -4.07 19.46
C PRO A 292 25.36 -4.09 18.72
N LEU A 293 25.38 -3.68 17.43
CA LEU A 293 26.62 -3.56 16.65
C LEU A 293 27.54 -2.47 17.22
N LEU A 294 26.95 -1.36 17.65
CA LEU A 294 27.68 -0.27 18.30
C LEU A 294 28.33 -0.77 19.60
N GLN A 295 27.57 -1.41 20.49
CA GLN A 295 28.10 -1.97 21.74
C GLN A 295 29.19 -3.02 21.49
N TYR A 296 28.99 -3.89 20.49
CA TYR A 296 29.98 -4.86 20.05
C TYR A 296 31.28 -4.20 19.56
N THR A 297 31.17 -3.19 18.72
CA THR A 297 32.34 -2.52 18.14
C THR A 297 33.11 -1.73 19.18
N LEU A 298 32.42 -1.07 20.11
CA LEU A 298 33.04 -0.36 21.22
C LEU A 298 33.75 -1.30 22.20
N ASP A 299 33.15 -2.45 22.50
CA ASP A 299 33.79 -3.50 23.31
C ASP A 299 35.02 -4.07 22.61
N LEU A 300 34.92 -4.36 21.32
CA LEU A 300 36.04 -4.86 20.52
C LEU A 300 37.16 -3.82 20.41
N LEU A 301 36.83 -2.55 20.22
CA LEU A 301 37.79 -1.45 20.21
C LEU A 301 38.52 -1.34 21.55
N TRP A 302 37.79 -1.40 22.66
CA TRP A 302 38.37 -1.41 24.01
C TRP A 302 39.35 -2.56 24.23
N VAL A 303 38.96 -3.77 23.85
CA VAL A 303 39.79 -4.98 24.00
C VAL A 303 41.02 -4.92 23.10
N THR A 304 40.88 -4.41 21.86
CA THR A 304 41.96 -4.33 20.89
C THR A 304 43.02 -3.30 21.26
N GLU A 305 42.61 -2.18 21.87
CA GLU A 305 43.53 -1.11 22.33
C GLU A 305 44.35 -1.52 23.56
N GLY A 306 43.89 -2.51 24.33
CA GLY A 306 44.61 -3.01 25.50
C GLY A 306 44.83 -1.93 26.56
N ILE A 307 43.74 -1.28 26.99
CA ILE A 307 43.75 -0.17 27.96
C ILE A 307 44.55 -0.50 29.23
N GLN A 308 45.50 0.37 29.56
CA GLN A 308 46.40 0.27 30.73
C GLN A 308 46.65 1.68 31.30
N GLU A 309 47.28 1.80 32.48
CA GLU A 309 47.48 3.12 33.13
C GLU A 309 48.16 4.16 32.22
N HIS A 310 49.05 3.71 31.32
CA HIS A 310 49.80 4.54 30.37
C HIS A 310 49.08 4.75 29.02
N ASN A 311 48.04 3.96 28.72
CA ASN A 311 47.24 4.06 27.50
C ASN A 311 45.75 4.13 27.84
N ARG A 312 45.23 5.36 27.93
CA ARG A 312 43.84 5.66 28.31
C ARG A 312 43.03 6.27 27.16
N THR A 313 43.45 6.07 25.91
CA THR A 313 42.80 6.67 24.74
C THR A 313 42.37 5.59 23.75
N LEU A 314 41.12 5.64 23.28
CA LEU A 314 40.65 4.82 22.16
C LEU A 314 40.92 5.57 20.85
N HIS A 315 41.60 4.92 19.90
CA HIS A 315 42.09 5.57 18.69
C HIS A 315 41.24 5.32 17.44
N ILE A 316 41.18 6.33 16.58
CA ILE A 316 40.42 6.30 15.33
C ILE A 316 40.99 5.29 14.32
N ASN A 317 42.32 5.13 14.33
CA ASN A 317 42.99 4.18 13.45
C ASN A 317 42.66 2.74 13.80
N THR A 318 42.51 2.41 15.09
CA THR A 318 42.11 1.07 15.53
C THR A 318 40.66 0.81 15.17
N TYR A 319 39.77 1.78 15.39
CA TYR A 319 38.37 1.70 14.95
C TYR A 319 38.23 1.44 13.44
N ARG A 320 38.99 2.16 12.60
CA ARG A 320 39.00 1.95 11.14
C ARG A 320 39.58 0.59 10.74
N LYS A 321 40.60 0.08 11.44
CA LYS A 321 41.16 -1.27 11.21
C LYS A 321 40.15 -2.38 11.52
N LEU A 322 39.30 -2.17 12.52
CA LEU A 322 38.18 -3.07 12.83
C LEU A 322 37.05 -2.99 11.79
N GLY A 323 37.14 -2.08 10.80
CA GLY A 323 36.12 -1.90 9.76
C GLY A 323 34.90 -1.10 10.23
N GLY A 324 35.01 -0.39 11.34
CA GLY A 324 33.91 0.38 11.93
C GLY A 324 32.74 -0.48 12.40
N VAL A 325 31.61 0.16 12.73
CA VAL A 325 30.47 -0.53 13.37
C VAL A 325 29.87 -1.67 12.51
N ARG A 326 29.90 -1.55 11.18
CA ARG A 326 29.28 -2.53 10.28
C ARG A 326 30.14 -3.78 10.04
N GLU A 327 31.44 -3.62 9.81
CA GLU A 327 32.29 -4.74 9.41
C GLU A 327 32.96 -5.44 10.60
N ALA A 328 33.02 -4.83 11.78
CA ALA A 328 33.71 -5.39 12.95
C ALA A 328 33.17 -6.77 13.38
N LEU A 329 31.85 -6.94 13.43
CA LEU A 329 31.25 -8.22 13.79
C LEU A 329 31.47 -9.27 12.69
N LYS A 330 31.30 -8.89 11.43
CA LYS A 330 31.50 -9.78 10.28
C LYS A 330 32.94 -10.31 10.23
N GLN A 331 33.94 -9.43 10.33
CA GLN A 331 35.35 -9.84 10.32
C GLN A 331 35.65 -10.84 11.44
N ARG A 332 35.10 -10.61 12.64
CA ARG A 332 35.28 -11.54 13.76
C ARG A 332 34.61 -12.89 13.53
N VAL A 333 33.38 -12.90 13.01
CA VAL A 333 32.64 -14.14 12.71
C VAL A 333 33.40 -14.94 11.65
N ASP A 334 33.93 -14.27 10.62
CA ASP A 334 34.74 -14.89 9.57
C ASP A 334 36.07 -15.42 10.10
N GLU A 335 36.76 -14.70 11.00
CA GLU A 335 37.94 -15.21 11.69
C GLU A 335 37.63 -16.52 12.43
N ILE A 336 36.59 -16.54 13.27
CA ILE A 336 36.20 -17.72 14.05
C ILE A 336 35.82 -18.86 13.12
N TYR A 337 35.00 -18.60 12.11
CA TYR A 337 34.58 -19.60 11.13
C TYR A 337 35.78 -20.18 10.38
N ASN A 338 36.77 -19.37 10.03
CA ASN A 338 37.97 -19.81 9.33
C ASN A 338 38.92 -20.65 10.19
N THR A 339 38.85 -20.55 11.53
CA THR A 339 39.58 -21.48 12.43
C THR A 339 38.97 -22.89 12.50
N LEU A 340 37.77 -23.10 11.97
CA LEU A 340 37.10 -24.41 12.00
C LEU A 340 37.66 -25.34 10.91
N SER A 341 37.81 -26.63 11.23
CA SER A 341 38.17 -27.67 10.25
C SER A 341 37.06 -27.84 9.21
N LYS A 342 37.33 -28.52 8.08
CA LYS A 342 36.30 -28.77 7.04
C LYS A 342 35.00 -29.38 7.60
N GLN A 343 35.12 -30.35 8.51
CA GLN A 343 33.97 -30.94 9.21
C GLN A 343 33.35 -29.98 10.24
N GLY A 344 34.17 -29.15 10.90
CA GLY A 344 33.68 -28.12 11.82
C GLY A 344 32.91 -27.00 11.13
N LYS A 345 33.30 -26.60 9.91
CA LYS A 345 32.58 -25.63 9.07
C LYS A 345 31.20 -26.14 8.67
N LEU A 346 31.10 -27.42 8.27
CA LEU A 346 29.82 -28.06 7.99
C LEU A 346 28.93 -28.12 9.25
N ALA A 347 29.51 -28.48 10.40
CA ALA A 347 28.79 -28.47 11.67
C ALA A 347 28.30 -27.05 12.06
N ALA A 348 29.08 -25.99 11.79
CA ALA A 348 28.64 -24.62 11.98
C ALA A 348 27.44 -24.27 11.07
N LYS A 349 27.49 -24.63 9.77
CA LYS A 349 26.35 -24.47 8.84
C LYS A 349 25.09 -25.15 9.38
N ARG A 350 25.21 -26.41 9.83
CA ARG A 350 24.09 -27.15 10.44
C ARG A 350 23.53 -26.47 11.68
N ILE A 351 24.40 -26.02 12.58
CA ILE A 351 23.99 -25.38 13.84
C ILE A 351 23.19 -24.12 13.55
N PHE A 352 23.71 -23.21 12.72
CA PHE A 352 23.02 -21.96 12.43
C PHE A 352 21.70 -22.18 11.68
N LEU A 353 21.63 -23.11 10.73
CA LEU A 353 20.38 -23.42 10.02
C LEU A 353 19.31 -24.05 10.93
N LYS A 354 19.71 -24.83 11.95
CA LYS A 354 18.77 -25.34 12.97
C LYS A 354 18.23 -24.26 13.91
N LEU A 355 18.93 -23.12 14.02
CA LEU A 355 18.61 -21.99 14.91
C LEU A 355 17.91 -20.84 14.18
N VAL A 356 17.42 -21.07 12.95
CA VAL A 356 16.68 -20.10 12.13
C VAL A 356 15.31 -20.66 11.79
N GLU A 357 14.33 -19.76 11.75
CA GLU A 357 12.98 -20.00 11.31
C GLU A 357 12.59 -18.97 10.25
N ILE A 358 11.76 -19.38 9.30
CA ILE A 358 11.31 -18.53 8.20
C ILE A 358 9.87 -18.12 8.51
N GLY A 359 9.68 -16.87 8.89
CA GLY A 359 8.38 -16.26 9.13
C GLY A 359 7.73 -15.84 7.81
N GLY A 360 6.43 -16.09 7.70
CA GLY A 360 5.60 -15.78 6.54
C GLY A 360 5.13 -17.03 5.77
N ASP A 361 4.16 -16.85 4.87
CA ASP A 361 3.73 -17.93 3.98
C ASP A 361 4.89 -18.30 3.05
N ALA A 362 5.29 -19.57 3.04
CA ALA A 362 6.40 -20.08 2.24
C ALA A 362 6.19 -19.92 0.71
N GLU A 363 4.99 -19.48 0.29
CA GLU A 363 4.56 -19.23 -1.09
C GLU A 363 4.50 -17.73 -1.44
N SER A 364 4.71 -16.81 -0.48
CA SER A 364 4.78 -15.37 -0.77
C SER A 364 6.18 -14.97 -1.28
N VAL A 365 6.20 -14.19 -2.36
CA VAL A 365 7.46 -13.73 -3.01
C VAL A 365 7.95 -12.41 -2.38
N THR A 366 7.10 -11.70 -1.64
CA THR A 366 7.30 -10.27 -1.39
C THR A 366 7.84 -9.88 -0.03
N GLU A 367 7.83 -10.72 1.01
CA GLU A 367 8.49 -10.40 2.29
C GLU A 367 8.59 -11.65 3.17
N TRP A 368 9.74 -12.33 3.13
CA TRP A 368 10.07 -13.39 4.09
C TRP A 368 11.00 -12.82 5.15
N GLN A 369 10.66 -13.04 6.41
CA GLN A 369 11.48 -12.58 7.53
C GLN A 369 12.21 -13.76 8.16
N THR A 370 13.53 -13.64 8.32
CA THR A 370 14.32 -14.63 9.05
C THR A 370 14.31 -14.28 10.51
N VAL A 371 13.72 -15.15 11.32
CA VAL A 371 13.69 -14.99 12.77
C VAL A 371 14.57 -16.05 13.40
N ARG A 372 15.16 -15.71 14.54
CA ARG A 372 15.94 -16.66 15.34
C ARG A 372 15.01 -17.67 16.00
N ARG A 373 15.42 -18.94 16.04
CA ARG A 373 14.72 -20.04 16.69
C ARG A 373 15.52 -20.53 17.90
N ARG A 374 14.83 -20.86 19.00
CA ARG A 374 15.43 -21.57 20.14
C ARG A 374 15.39 -23.08 19.89
N ALA A 375 16.54 -23.74 19.97
CA ALA A 375 16.64 -25.19 19.85
C ALA A 375 17.07 -25.83 21.16
N THR A 376 16.56 -27.02 21.45
CA THR A 376 17.01 -27.80 22.62
C THR A 376 18.37 -28.45 22.36
N LEU A 377 19.22 -28.60 23.40
CA LEU A 377 20.50 -29.30 23.28
C LEU A 377 20.37 -30.75 22.76
N SER A 378 19.20 -31.38 22.92
CA SER A 378 18.88 -32.69 22.36
C SER A 378 18.86 -32.72 20.83
N GLU A 379 18.66 -31.59 20.16
CA GLU A 379 18.64 -31.48 18.68
C GLU A 379 20.04 -31.57 18.04
N PHE A 380 21.09 -31.47 18.85
CA PHE A 380 22.49 -31.54 18.42
C PHE A 380 23.10 -32.85 18.89
N THR A 381 22.89 -33.93 18.15
CA THR A 381 23.35 -35.29 18.51
C THR A 381 24.79 -35.57 18.10
N ASP A 382 25.30 -34.89 17.07
CA ASP A 382 26.66 -35.07 16.53
C ASP A 382 27.74 -34.56 17.50
N VAL A 383 28.79 -35.37 17.71
CA VAL A 383 29.93 -35.05 18.58
C VAL A 383 30.70 -33.82 18.10
N ILE A 384 30.77 -33.59 16.78
CA ILE A 384 31.41 -32.42 16.17
C ILE A 384 30.53 -31.19 16.36
N GLU A 385 29.21 -31.30 16.17
CA GLU A 385 28.26 -30.21 16.44
C GLU A 385 28.39 -29.73 17.88
N LYS A 386 28.43 -30.62 18.87
CA LYS A 386 28.61 -30.25 20.29
C LYS A 386 29.92 -29.51 20.54
N LYS A 387 31.03 -29.91 19.90
CA LYS A 387 32.32 -29.22 20.05
C LYS A 387 32.31 -27.83 19.42
N VAL A 388 31.68 -27.68 18.25
CA VAL A 388 31.54 -26.38 17.56
C VAL A 388 30.60 -25.46 18.33
N LEU A 389 29.50 -25.99 18.87
CA LEU A 389 28.53 -25.26 19.68
C LEU A 389 29.19 -24.63 20.92
N VAL A 390 30.04 -25.37 21.63
CA VAL A 390 30.84 -24.81 22.75
C VAL A 390 31.78 -23.69 22.28
N LYS A 391 32.42 -23.83 21.11
CA LYS A 391 33.28 -22.76 20.56
C LYS A 391 32.48 -21.50 20.20
N LEU A 392 31.30 -21.65 19.59
CA LEU A 392 30.43 -20.54 19.20
C LEU A 392 29.82 -19.83 20.43
N ILE A 393 29.47 -20.57 21.48
CA ILE A 393 29.01 -20.01 22.77
C ILE A 393 30.15 -19.24 23.45
N ASN A 394 31.36 -19.81 23.53
CA ASN A 394 32.51 -19.12 24.11
C ASN A 394 32.91 -17.85 23.34
N ALA A 395 32.62 -17.82 22.03
CA ALA A 395 32.80 -16.65 21.18
C ALA A 395 31.63 -15.65 21.26
N LYS A 396 30.62 -15.89 22.10
CA LYS A 396 29.41 -15.07 22.27
C LYS A 396 28.56 -14.90 21.00
N LEU A 397 28.65 -15.86 20.07
CA LEU A 397 27.79 -15.89 18.86
C LEU A 397 26.47 -16.62 19.11
N LEU A 398 26.45 -17.52 20.10
CA LEU A 398 25.27 -18.25 20.56
C LEU A 398 25.09 -18.04 22.06
N VAL A 399 23.84 -18.03 22.53
CA VAL A 399 23.48 -17.96 23.95
C VAL A 399 22.82 -19.27 24.37
N SER A 400 23.08 -19.70 25.60
CA SER A 400 22.43 -20.85 26.20
C SER A 400 21.90 -20.50 27.58
N ASP A 401 20.70 -21.01 27.90
CA ASP A 401 20.01 -20.77 29.17
C ASP A 401 20.69 -21.47 30.37
N SER A 402 21.63 -22.38 30.11
CA SER A 402 22.47 -22.99 31.15
C SER A 402 23.92 -22.56 30.99
N ASP A 403 24.54 -22.11 32.08
CA ASP A 403 25.95 -21.69 32.15
C ASP A 403 26.89 -22.91 31.96
N LEU A 404 27.02 -23.39 30.72
CA LEU A 404 27.85 -24.53 30.30
C LEU A 404 29.34 -24.30 30.63
N SER A 405 29.73 -23.04 30.84
CA SER A 405 31.10 -22.62 31.13
C SER A 405 31.62 -23.00 32.52
N LYS A 406 30.73 -23.22 33.50
CA LYS A 406 31.12 -23.45 34.92
C LYS A 406 31.00 -24.89 35.42
N LYS A 407 30.47 -25.83 34.63
CA LYS A 407 30.31 -27.23 35.07
C LYS A 407 31.27 -28.16 34.34
N SER A 408 32.56 -28.03 34.67
CA SER A 408 33.50 -29.15 34.54
C SER A 408 33.81 -29.66 35.95
N LYS A 409 33.41 -30.91 36.22
CA LYS A 409 33.52 -31.69 37.47
C LYS A 409 32.25 -31.67 38.35
N SER A 410 31.68 -32.87 38.48
CA SER A 410 30.52 -33.33 39.27
C SER A 410 29.12 -32.82 38.89
N GLU A 411 28.40 -33.67 38.14
CA GLU A 411 27.07 -34.23 38.45
C GLU A 411 26.31 -34.51 37.14
N LYS A 412 25.99 -35.79 36.93
CA LYS A 412 25.43 -36.37 35.71
C LYS A 412 23.89 -36.29 35.64
N THR A 413 23.27 -35.44 36.45
CA THR A 413 21.82 -35.44 36.64
C THR A 413 21.30 -34.01 36.50
N ASN A 414 20.58 -33.75 35.39
CA ASN A 414 19.83 -32.54 34.99
C ASN A 414 20.38 -31.76 33.77
N LEU A 415 20.72 -32.47 32.69
CA LEU A 415 21.00 -31.91 31.36
C LEU A 415 19.76 -31.89 30.43
N LYS A 416 18.54 -32.06 30.97
CA LYS A 416 17.37 -32.37 30.13
C LYS A 416 16.63 -31.18 29.52
N ILE A 417 16.90 -29.95 29.94
CA ILE A 417 16.22 -28.76 29.42
C ILE A 417 17.22 -27.60 29.39
N SER A 418 18.10 -27.57 28.40
CA SER A 418 18.86 -26.34 28.13
C SER A 418 18.80 -26.05 26.65
N THR A 419 18.42 -24.82 26.35
CA THR A 419 18.20 -24.32 24.99
C THR A 419 19.43 -23.56 24.50
N VAL A 420 19.54 -23.44 23.19
CA VAL A 420 20.57 -22.69 22.48
C VAL A 420 19.86 -21.82 21.44
N GLU A 421 20.29 -20.57 21.34
CA GLU A 421 19.81 -19.61 20.34
C GLU A 421 20.95 -18.76 19.79
N VAL A 422 20.71 -18.08 18.67
CA VAL A 422 21.63 -17.07 18.15
C VAL A 422 21.65 -15.88 19.10
N ALA A 423 22.86 -15.45 19.50
CA ALA A 423 23.04 -14.42 20.52
C ALA A 423 22.34 -13.10 20.18
N HIS A 424 22.31 -12.76 18.89
CA HIS A 424 21.57 -11.62 18.39
C HIS A 424 21.12 -11.82 16.94
N GLU A 425 19.90 -11.41 16.61
CA GLU A 425 19.32 -11.48 15.26
C GLU A 425 20.12 -10.72 14.18
N VAL A 426 20.93 -9.74 14.61
CA VAL A 426 21.86 -9.00 13.74
C VAL A 426 22.83 -9.95 13.03
N LEU A 427 23.17 -11.09 13.63
CA LEU A 427 24.02 -12.10 12.97
C LEU A 427 23.37 -12.67 11.70
N LEU A 428 22.03 -12.71 11.64
CA LEU A 428 21.30 -13.20 10.46
C LEU A 428 21.42 -12.23 9.28
N THR A 429 21.61 -10.92 9.55
CA THR A 429 21.70 -9.88 8.51
C THR A 429 23.14 -9.47 8.20
N CYS A 430 24.03 -9.42 9.19
CA CYS A 430 25.40 -8.92 9.02
C CYS A 430 26.42 -9.96 8.54
N TRP A 431 26.09 -11.26 8.55
CA TRP A 431 26.99 -12.33 8.11
C TRP A 431 26.55 -12.88 6.74
N PRO A 432 27.20 -12.48 5.62
CA PRO A 432 26.76 -12.84 4.27
C PRO A 432 26.66 -14.34 4.04
N LEU A 433 27.62 -15.10 4.57
CA LEU A 433 27.68 -16.55 4.40
C LEU A 433 26.47 -17.26 5.03
N LEU A 434 25.99 -16.79 6.17
CA LEU A 434 24.78 -17.32 6.81
C LEU A 434 23.52 -16.93 6.03
N ASN A 435 23.46 -15.69 5.54
CA ASN A 435 22.36 -15.24 4.69
C ASN A 435 22.24 -16.11 3.42
N ASP A 436 23.36 -16.42 2.77
CA ASP A 436 23.40 -17.30 1.61
C ASP A 436 22.92 -18.72 1.96
N TRP A 437 23.35 -19.28 3.10
CA TRP A 437 22.89 -20.59 3.56
C TRP A 437 21.39 -20.64 3.79
N ILE A 438 20.80 -19.58 4.37
CA ILE A 438 19.37 -19.50 4.63
C ILE A 438 18.60 -19.39 3.30
N LYS A 439 19.05 -18.54 2.36
CA LYS A 439 18.45 -18.39 1.03
C LYS A 439 18.44 -19.71 0.25
N GLU A 440 19.57 -20.44 0.23
CA GLU A 440 19.71 -21.72 -0.44
C GLU A 440 18.75 -22.80 0.10
N ASN A 441 18.48 -22.80 1.41
CA ASN A 441 17.78 -23.89 2.09
C ASN A 441 16.35 -23.51 2.51
N ARG A 442 15.82 -22.37 2.04
CA ARG A 442 14.59 -21.77 2.54
C ARG A 442 13.37 -22.72 2.54
N GLN A 443 13.11 -23.37 1.41
CA GLN A 443 11.94 -24.24 1.23
C GLN A 443 12.07 -25.50 2.11
N ASN A 444 13.31 -25.98 2.26
CA ASN A 444 13.62 -27.16 3.06
C ASN A 444 13.48 -26.88 4.55
N ILE A 445 13.93 -25.71 5.03
CA ILE A 445 13.80 -25.28 6.43
C ILE A 445 12.32 -25.12 6.81
N ALA A 446 11.53 -24.44 5.98
CA ALA A 446 10.10 -24.23 6.23
C ALA A 446 9.30 -25.56 6.26
N LEU A 447 9.54 -26.44 5.28
CA LEU A 447 8.86 -27.73 5.22
C LEU A 447 9.27 -28.65 6.37
N TYR A 448 10.55 -28.66 6.74
CA TYR A 448 11.08 -29.46 7.85
C TYR A 448 10.54 -29.01 9.21
N ASN A 449 10.52 -27.70 9.49
CA ASN A 449 9.98 -27.16 10.75
C ASN A 449 8.50 -27.52 10.91
N ARG A 450 7.72 -27.39 9.83
CA ARG A 450 6.29 -27.74 9.84
C ARG A 450 6.04 -29.24 10.03
N LEU A 451 6.82 -30.09 9.36
CA LEU A 451 6.73 -31.55 9.55
C LEU A 451 6.99 -31.93 11.00
N LYS A 452 7.99 -31.30 11.62
CA LYS A 452 8.38 -31.56 13.00
C LYS A 452 7.30 -31.15 14.00
N GLU A 453 6.66 -30.00 13.80
CA GLU A 453 5.52 -29.55 14.61
C GLU A 453 4.33 -30.52 14.49
N ASP A 454 3.92 -30.83 13.26
CA ASP A 454 2.78 -31.72 13.01
C ASP A 454 3.05 -33.15 13.54
N ALA A 455 4.28 -33.64 13.42
CA ALA A 455 4.69 -34.94 13.98
C ALA A 455 4.66 -34.96 15.51
N ALA A 456 5.09 -33.88 16.16
CA ALA A 456 5.04 -33.74 17.62
C ALA A 456 3.59 -33.68 18.13
N HIS A 457 2.73 -32.86 17.50
CA HIS A 457 1.31 -32.77 17.81
C HIS A 457 0.59 -34.12 17.65
N TRP A 458 0.84 -34.79 16.52
CA TRP A 458 0.29 -36.11 16.24
C TRP A 458 0.69 -37.15 17.29
N LYS A 459 1.96 -37.14 17.72
CA LYS A 459 2.45 -38.06 18.76
C LYS A 459 1.83 -37.79 20.13
N ILE A 460 1.64 -36.52 20.49
CA ILE A 460 0.94 -36.14 21.73
C ILE A 460 -0.51 -36.64 21.68
N ARG A 461 -1.22 -36.42 20.58
CA ARG A 461 -2.63 -36.81 20.40
C ARG A 461 -2.82 -38.32 20.35
N LYS A 462 -1.86 -39.04 19.76
CA LYS A 462 -1.81 -40.52 19.74
C LYS A 462 -1.59 -41.12 21.13
N THR A 463 -0.84 -40.43 22.00
CA THR A 463 -0.51 -40.91 23.36
C THR A 463 -1.51 -40.47 24.44
N HIS A 464 -2.19 -39.33 24.25
CA HIS A 464 -3.20 -38.80 25.18
C HIS A 464 -4.49 -38.40 24.42
N PRO A 465 -5.38 -39.35 24.08
CA PRO A 465 -6.63 -39.04 23.39
C PRO A 465 -7.55 -38.20 24.30
N SER A 466 -8.10 -37.09 23.80
CA SER A 466 -9.03 -36.29 24.58
C SER A 466 -10.35 -37.08 24.80
N THR A 467 -10.90 -37.01 26.01
CA THR A 467 -12.11 -37.77 26.37
C THR A 467 -13.41 -37.11 25.92
N LYS A 468 -13.37 -35.96 25.21
CA LYS A 468 -14.55 -35.11 25.01
C LYS A 468 -15.29 -35.29 23.67
N ASP A 469 -14.66 -35.77 22.59
CA ASP A 469 -15.39 -36.01 21.32
C ASP A 469 -14.84 -37.21 20.53
N LYS A 470 -15.44 -38.40 20.75
CA LYS A 470 -15.00 -39.66 20.11
C LYS A 470 -15.23 -39.73 18.59
N PHE A 471 -15.91 -38.76 17.97
CA PHE A 471 -16.30 -38.83 16.56
C PHE A 471 -15.51 -37.88 15.62
N THR A 472 -14.83 -36.87 16.17
CA THR A 472 -14.04 -35.87 15.40
C THR A 472 -12.57 -35.84 15.80
N ASP A 473 -12.19 -36.47 16.91
CA ASP A 473 -10.85 -36.41 17.51
C ASP A 473 -10.02 -37.69 17.24
N HIS A 474 -9.84 -38.05 15.96
CA HIS A 474 -8.99 -39.19 15.58
C HIS A 474 -7.58 -38.69 15.22
N PRO A 475 -6.48 -39.26 15.78
CA PRO A 475 -5.12 -38.83 15.44
C PRO A 475 -4.78 -38.92 13.94
N ASP A 476 -5.55 -39.67 13.15
CA ASP A 476 -5.36 -39.79 11.71
C ASP A 476 -5.73 -38.51 10.95
N SER A 477 -6.39 -37.53 11.58
CA SER A 477 -6.74 -36.24 10.97
C SER A 477 -5.55 -35.29 10.78
N GLU A 478 -4.49 -35.47 11.56
CA GLU A 478 -3.26 -34.65 11.50
C GLU A 478 -2.23 -35.22 10.53
N LEU A 479 -2.40 -36.47 10.08
CA LEU A 479 -1.51 -37.10 9.10
C LEU A 479 -1.56 -36.39 7.75
N TRP A 480 -0.39 -36.18 7.14
CA TRP A 480 -0.29 -35.47 5.86
C TRP A 480 -0.87 -36.29 4.70
N SER A 481 -1.45 -35.61 3.72
CA SER A 481 -1.94 -36.22 2.48
C SER A 481 -1.66 -35.33 1.26
N GLY A 482 -1.81 -35.86 0.05
CA GLY A 482 -1.60 -35.12 -1.20
C GLY A 482 -0.15 -34.63 -1.38
N SER A 483 0.00 -33.40 -1.91
CA SER A 483 1.27 -32.81 -2.30
C SER A 483 2.25 -32.56 -1.13
N LYS A 484 1.74 -32.36 0.10
CA LYS A 484 2.58 -32.19 1.30
C LYS A 484 3.34 -33.47 1.63
N LEU A 485 2.67 -34.62 1.56
CA LEU A 485 3.28 -35.92 1.81
C LEU A 485 4.29 -36.28 0.70
N GLU A 486 4.02 -35.92 -0.56
CA GLU A 486 4.94 -36.15 -1.67
C GLU A 486 6.23 -35.32 -1.53
N LYS A 487 6.11 -34.04 -1.18
CA LYS A 487 7.27 -33.18 -0.88
C LYS A 487 8.08 -33.67 0.33
N ALA A 488 7.43 -34.21 1.37
CA ALA A 488 8.14 -34.81 2.50
C ALA A 488 8.95 -36.06 2.08
N GLN A 489 8.42 -36.88 1.17
CA GLN A 489 9.14 -38.04 0.62
C GLN A 489 10.31 -37.65 -0.29
N GLU A 490 10.16 -36.58 -1.07
CA GLU A 490 11.25 -36.02 -1.88
C GLU A 490 12.36 -35.47 -0.99
N LEU A 491 12.01 -34.71 0.05
CA LEU A 491 12.95 -34.16 1.02
C LEU A 491 13.71 -35.27 1.78
N GLU A 492 13.05 -36.37 2.14
CA GLU A 492 13.70 -37.52 2.78
C GLU A 492 14.78 -38.16 1.87
N ARG A 493 14.57 -38.13 0.55
CA ARG A 493 15.46 -38.69 -0.46
C ARG A 493 16.58 -37.74 -0.86
N ASP A 494 16.47 -36.46 -0.53
CA ASP A 494 17.48 -35.46 -0.87
C ASP A 494 18.78 -35.66 -0.05
N PRO A 495 19.91 -35.99 -0.71
CA PRO A 495 21.19 -36.14 -0.04
C PRO A 495 21.70 -34.83 0.59
N ILE A 496 21.35 -33.67 0.00
CA ILE A 496 21.74 -32.35 0.50
C ILE A 496 20.99 -32.05 1.80
N PHE A 497 19.70 -32.36 1.88
CA PHE A 497 18.91 -32.24 3.11
C PHE A 497 19.51 -33.06 4.27
N ARG A 498 19.91 -34.31 4.01
CA ARG A 498 20.59 -35.15 5.03
C ARG A 498 21.95 -34.57 5.44
N GLU A 499 22.68 -34.02 4.49
CA GLU A 499 23.99 -33.43 4.73
C GLU A 499 23.91 -32.09 5.49
N VAL A 500 22.86 -31.28 5.27
CA VAL A 500 22.75 -29.89 5.75
C VAL A 500 21.82 -29.73 6.95
N LEU A 501 20.74 -30.53 7.08
CA LEU A 501 19.76 -30.44 8.18
C LEU A 501 19.72 -31.70 9.06
N GLY A 502 20.46 -32.76 8.71
CA GLY A 502 20.63 -33.95 9.55
C GLY A 502 19.59 -35.06 9.32
N GLY A 503 18.65 -34.86 8.39
CA GLY A 503 17.59 -35.82 8.07
C GLY A 503 16.48 -35.91 9.12
N PHE A 504 15.45 -36.71 8.84
CA PHE A 504 14.34 -36.92 9.78
C PHE A 504 14.72 -37.82 10.95
N ASN A 505 14.25 -37.47 12.15
CA ASN A 505 14.34 -38.29 13.34
C ASN A 505 13.31 -39.44 13.32
N ASP A 506 13.34 -40.32 14.34
CA ASP A 506 12.49 -41.51 14.37
C ASP A 506 10.99 -41.17 14.51
N GLU A 507 10.64 -40.04 15.15
CA GLU A 507 9.25 -39.59 15.32
C GLU A 507 8.67 -39.03 14.01
N GLU A 508 9.45 -38.22 13.31
CA GLU A 508 9.12 -37.64 12.01
C GLU A 508 8.95 -38.74 10.95
N LYS A 509 9.83 -39.75 10.97
CA LYS A 509 9.68 -40.94 10.10
C LYS A 509 8.42 -41.73 10.41
N GLU A 510 8.12 -41.94 11.69
CA GLU A 510 6.89 -42.61 12.11
C GLU A 510 5.64 -41.85 11.61
N PHE A 511 5.64 -40.52 11.68
CA PHE A 511 4.55 -39.69 11.16
C PHE A 511 4.37 -39.81 9.65
N VAL A 512 5.46 -39.75 8.87
CA VAL A 512 5.43 -39.92 7.40
C VAL A 512 4.96 -41.32 7.02
N GLU A 513 5.42 -42.36 7.73
CA GLU A 513 5.03 -43.74 7.48
C GLU A 513 3.54 -43.99 7.79
N ASN A 514 3.02 -43.43 8.90
CA ASN A 514 1.60 -43.54 9.23
C ASN A 514 0.71 -42.78 8.21
N SER A 515 1.18 -41.64 7.70
CA SER A 515 0.53 -40.89 6.62
C SER A 515 0.41 -41.72 5.34
N LEU A 516 1.47 -42.47 4.99
CA LEU A 516 1.45 -43.38 3.84
C LEU A 516 0.50 -44.57 4.04
N ASN A 517 0.49 -45.15 5.24
CA ASN A 517 -0.41 -46.25 5.59
C ASN A 517 -1.89 -45.83 5.56
N LEU A 518 -2.22 -44.60 5.95
CA LEU A 518 -3.57 -44.05 5.82
C LEU A 518 -4.00 -43.95 4.35
N ARG A 519 -3.11 -43.45 3.47
CA ARG A 519 -3.33 -43.39 2.00
C ARG A 519 -3.62 -44.78 1.44
N GLU A 520 -2.88 -45.81 1.85
CA GLU A 520 -3.12 -47.19 1.40
C GLU A 520 -4.45 -47.76 1.93
N ARG A 521 -4.83 -47.47 3.18
CA ARG A 521 -6.12 -47.91 3.75
C ARG A 521 -7.31 -47.25 3.07
N GLN A 522 -7.22 -45.95 2.79
CA GLN A 522 -8.24 -45.21 2.03
C GLN A 522 -8.34 -45.75 0.60
N ARG A 523 -7.21 -46.06 -0.05
CA ARG A 523 -7.15 -46.69 -1.38
C ARG A 523 -7.74 -48.11 -1.38
N ARG A 524 -7.46 -48.93 -0.36
CA ARG A 524 -8.04 -50.29 -0.25
C ARG A 524 -9.53 -50.27 0.07
N ARG A 525 -10.03 -49.33 0.87
CA ARG A 525 -11.46 -49.15 1.15
C ARG A 525 -12.25 -48.71 -0.09
N THR A 526 -11.67 -47.83 -0.92
CA THR A 526 -12.26 -47.44 -2.21
C THR A 526 -12.21 -48.56 -3.25
N ILE A 527 -11.25 -49.49 -3.18
CA ILE A 527 -11.16 -50.65 -4.08
C ILE A 527 -12.13 -51.78 -3.70
N ILE A 528 -12.41 -52.01 -2.40
CA ILE A 528 -13.33 -53.07 -1.94
C ILE A 528 -14.81 -52.69 -2.14
N SER A 529 -15.16 -51.41 -2.15
CA SER A 529 -16.51 -50.94 -2.55
C SER A 529 -16.81 -51.09 -4.05
N LEU A 530 -15.86 -51.64 -4.82
CA LEU A 530 -15.83 -51.63 -6.27
C LEU A 530 -15.73 -53.03 -6.90
N ALA A 531 -16.01 -54.08 -6.12
CA ALA A 531 -15.99 -55.47 -6.59
C ALA A 531 -17.31 -55.93 -7.25
N GLY A 532 -18.26 -55.03 -7.51
CA GLY A 532 -19.55 -55.39 -8.05
C GLY A 532 -20.09 -54.39 -9.05
N PHE A 533 -19.35 -54.01 -10.09
CA PHE A 533 -19.97 -53.45 -11.31
C PHE A 533 -19.01 -53.57 -12.49
N SER A 534 -19.23 -54.60 -13.31
CA SER A 534 -18.69 -54.77 -14.65
C SER A 534 -19.29 -53.75 -15.64
N ALA A 535 -19.20 -52.46 -15.27
CA ALA A 535 -19.54 -51.26 -16.05
C ALA A 535 -18.47 -50.15 -15.88
N PHE A 536 -17.35 -50.44 -15.19
CA PHE A 536 -16.43 -49.45 -14.65
C PHE A 536 -15.40 -48.87 -15.64
N SER A 537 -15.33 -49.38 -16.87
CA SER A 537 -14.40 -48.84 -17.89
C SER A 537 -14.85 -47.50 -18.49
N LEU A 538 -16.14 -47.15 -18.44
CA LEU A 538 -16.64 -45.84 -18.84
C LEU A 538 -16.58 -44.80 -17.71
N LEU A 539 -16.65 -45.23 -16.45
CA LEU A 539 -16.66 -44.35 -15.27
C LEU A 539 -15.28 -43.79 -14.90
N LEU A 540 -14.18 -44.50 -15.18
CA LEU A 540 -12.82 -44.00 -14.90
C LEU A 540 -12.42 -42.82 -15.78
N ALA A 541 -12.85 -42.80 -17.04
CA ALA A 541 -12.67 -41.63 -17.91
C ALA A 541 -13.55 -40.45 -17.45
N SER A 542 -14.75 -40.72 -16.94
CA SER A 542 -15.62 -39.70 -16.34
C SER A 542 -15.07 -39.15 -15.03
N PHE A 543 -14.47 -39.95 -14.15
CA PHE A 543 -13.89 -39.47 -12.88
C PHE A 543 -12.57 -38.70 -13.07
N ALA A 544 -11.71 -39.09 -14.02
CA ALA A 544 -10.56 -38.29 -14.41
C ALA A 544 -11.00 -36.98 -15.09
N GLY A 545 -12.04 -37.02 -15.92
CA GLY A 545 -12.66 -35.84 -16.51
C GLY A 545 -13.32 -34.91 -15.50
N ILE A 546 -14.00 -35.44 -14.48
CA ILE A 546 -14.61 -34.67 -13.39
C ILE A 546 -13.54 -34.07 -12.47
N GLY A 547 -12.48 -34.82 -12.14
CA GLY A 547 -11.35 -34.32 -11.34
C GLY A 547 -10.55 -33.23 -12.08
N TRP A 548 -10.28 -33.43 -13.37
CA TRP A 548 -9.68 -32.41 -14.23
C TRP A 548 -10.58 -31.17 -14.35
N ARG A 549 -11.88 -31.37 -14.59
CA ARG A 549 -12.85 -30.27 -14.66
C ARG A 549 -12.93 -29.48 -13.35
N GLN A 550 -12.92 -30.14 -12.20
CA GLN A 550 -12.97 -29.47 -10.91
C GLN A 550 -11.68 -28.68 -10.62
N ALA A 551 -10.52 -29.22 -11.01
CA ALA A 551 -9.26 -28.51 -10.93
C ALA A 551 -9.22 -27.28 -11.84
N GLU A 552 -9.74 -27.40 -13.07
CA GLU A 552 -9.80 -26.30 -14.04
C GLU A 552 -10.76 -25.20 -13.55
N ILE A 553 -11.94 -25.56 -13.02
CA ILE A 553 -12.87 -24.61 -12.39
C ILE A 553 -12.18 -23.90 -11.22
N GLY A 554 -11.45 -24.63 -10.37
CA GLY A 554 -10.69 -24.03 -9.26
C GLY A 554 -9.61 -23.05 -9.73
N GLN A 555 -8.93 -23.34 -10.85
CA GLN A 555 -7.97 -22.42 -11.45
C GLN A 555 -8.65 -21.17 -12.03
N ILE A 556 -9.78 -21.32 -12.74
CA ILE A 556 -10.56 -20.20 -13.25
C ILE A 556 -11.00 -19.30 -12.08
N GLN A 557 -11.52 -19.87 -11.00
CA GLN A 557 -11.91 -19.12 -9.80
C GLN A 557 -10.73 -18.39 -9.15
N ALA A 558 -9.57 -19.03 -9.08
CA ALA A 558 -8.36 -18.38 -8.55
C ALA A 558 -7.92 -17.19 -9.42
N PHE A 559 -8.00 -17.31 -10.75
CA PHE A 559 -7.72 -16.19 -11.66
C PHE A 559 -8.76 -15.07 -11.52
N VAL A 560 -10.05 -15.39 -11.39
CA VAL A 560 -11.09 -14.38 -11.13
C VAL A 560 -10.83 -13.65 -9.82
N GLN A 561 -10.57 -14.36 -8.73
CA GLN A 561 -10.29 -13.74 -7.42
C GLN A 561 -9.00 -12.90 -7.44
N SER A 562 -7.96 -13.38 -8.14
CA SER A 562 -6.73 -12.62 -8.34
C SER A 562 -6.96 -11.36 -9.17
N SER A 563 -7.76 -11.45 -10.24
CA SER A 563 -8.17 -10.30 -11.05
C SER A 563 -8.93 -9.26 -10.20
N GLU A 564 -9.93 -9.69 -9.43
CA GLU A 564 -10.70 -8.79 -8.56
C GLU A 564 -9.83 -8.13 -7.49
N ALA A 565 -8.94 -8.89 -6.84
CA ALA A 565 -8.02 -8.33 -5.85
C ALA A 565 -7.07 -7.29 -6.47
N LYS A 566 -6.51 -7.58 -7.65
CA LYS A 566 -5.64 -6.64 -8.39
C LYS A 566 -6.42 -5.41 -8.87
N PHE A 567 -7.67 -5.57 -9.28
CA PHE A 567 -8.53 -4.47 -9.70
C PHE A 567 -8.80 -3.50 -8.54
N MET A 568 -9.06 -4.03 -7.34
CA MET A 568 -9.25 -3.22 -6.14
C MET A 568 -7.98 -2.46 -5.73
N LEU A 569 -6.79 -3.03 -5.99
CA LEU A 569 -5.51 -2.37 -5.74
C LEU A 569 -5.18 -1.30 -6.78
N ASN A 570 -5.35 -1.62 -8.07
CA ASN A 570 -5.07 -0.72 -9.18
C ASN A 570 -5.89 -1.11 -10.41
N ARG A 571 -7.07 -0.50 -10.55
CA ARG A 571 -8.00 -0.73 -11.67
C ARG A 571 -7.51 -0.20 -13.01
N ASP A 572 -6.61 0.78 -13.01
CA ASP A 572 -6.10 1.41 -14.23
C ASP A 572 -4.97 0.58 -14.88
N SER A 573 -4.36 -0.34 -14.11
CA SER A 573 -3.36 -1.28 -14.58
C SER A 573 -3.95 -2.38 -15.46
N PHE A 574 -3.16 -2.93 -16.38
CA PHE A 574 -3.56 -4.10 -17.18
C PHE A 574 -3.38 -5.44 -16.43
N ASN A 575 -2.83 -5.44 -15.21
CA ASN A 575 -2.61 -6.67 -14.44
C ASN A 575 -3.91 -7.46 -14.10
N PRO A 576 -5.03 -6.82 -13.73
CA PRO A 576 -6.32 -7.49 -13.60
C PRO A 576 -6.76 -8.11 -14.94
N LEU A 577 -6.55 -7.39 -16.05
CA LEU A 577 -6.93 -7.84 -17.39
C LEU A 577 -6.21 -9.14 -17.78
N ILE A 578 -4.92 -9.27 -17.48
CA ILE A 578 -4.15 -10.51 -17.74
C ILE A 578 -4.80 -11.72 -17.03
N ASP A 579 -5.17 -11.57 -15.76
CA ASP A 579 -5.77 -12.66 -15.00
C ASP A 579 -7.20 -12.96 -15.48
N ALA A 580 -7.99 -11.92 -15.79
CA ALA A 580 -9.34 -12.08 -16.34
C ALA A 580 -9.33 -12.79 -17.69
N LEU A 581 -8.38 -12.47 -18.59
CA LEU A 581 -8.20 -13.16 -19.87
C LEU A 581 -7.78 -14.61 -19.68
N ALA A 582 -6.88 -14.90 -18.73
CA ALA A 582 -6.50 -16.26 -18.40
C ALA A 582 -7.71 -17.09 -17.92
N ALA A 583 -8.60 -16.50 -17.12
CA ALA A 583 -9.86 -17.12 -16.71
C ALA A 583 -10.80 -17.34 -17.92
N GLY A 584 -10.95 -16.33 -18.78
CA GLY A 584 -11.81 -16.36 -19.96
C GLY A 584 -11.43 -17.43 -20.98
N GLU A 585 -10.16 -17.49 -21.39
CA GLU A 585 -9.69 -18.52 -22.35
C GLU A 585 -9.84 -19.94 -21.80
N ARG A 586 -9.60 -20.13 -20.50
CA ARG A 586 -9.78 -21.43 -19.85
C ARG A 586 -11.24 -21.82 -19.79
N LEU A 587 -12.12 -20.87 -19.51
CA LEU A 587 -13.57 -21.09 -19.55
C LEU A 587 -14.04 -21.52 -20.95
N GLN A 588 -13.52 -20.91 -22.03
CA GLN A 588 -13.83 -21.32 -23.40
C GLN A 588 -13.42 -22.75 -23.73
N ARG A 589 -12.33 -23.25 -23.14
CA ARG A 589 -11.83 -24.62 -23.36
C ARG A 589 -12.64 -25.69 -22.62
N LEU A 590 -13.54 -25.32 -21.71
CA LEU A 590 -14.38 -26.26 -20.98
C LEU A 590 -15.56 -26.75 -21.83
N PRO A 591 -15.84 -28.07 -21.89
CA PRO A 591 -16.96 -28.60 -22.68
C PRO A 591 -18.33 -28.14 -22.13
N LEU A 592 -19.08 -27.42 -22.98
CA LEU A 592 -20.34 -26.68 -22.76
C LEU A 592 -21.56 -27.48 -22.22
N LYS A 593 -21.41 -28.75 -21.83
CA LYS A 593 -22.55 -29.63 -21.54
C LYS A 593 -23.25 -29.41 -20.18
N ASN A 594 -22.85 -28.42 -19.39
CA ASN A 594 -23.59 -27.89 -18.25
C ASN A 594 -22.92 -26.58 -17.80
N ASN A 595 -23.48 -25.44 -18.23
CA ASN A 595 -23.03 -24.10 -17.85
C ASN A 595 -23.20 -23.92 -16.34
N ASN A 596 -22.10 -23.74 -15.62
CA ASN A 596 -22.17 -23.14 -14.29
C ASN A 596 -22.40 -21.65 -14.51
N SER A 597 -23.66 -21.22 -14.58
CA SER A 597 -24.05 -19.83 -14.89
C SER A 597 -23.33 -18.82 -13.99
N LYS A 598 -23.12 -19.17 -12.72
CA LYS A 598 -22.34 -18.37 -11.77
C LYS A 598 -20.87 -18.21 -12.16
N LEU A 599 -20.19 -19.30 -12.54
CA LEU A 599 -18.79 -19.21 -12.97
C LEU A 599 -18.65 -18.36 -14.24
N HIS A 600 -19.63 -18.46 -15.15
CA HIS A 600 -19.66 -17.64 -16.36
C HIS A 600 -19.85 -16.15 -16.02
N SER A 601 -20.81 -15.81 -15.15
CA SER A 601 -21.02 -14.43 -14.71
C SER A 601 -19.81 -13.86 -13.95
N ASP A 602 -19.15 -14.67 -13.12
CA ASP A 602 -17.95 -14.26 -12.37
C ASP A 602 -16.78 -13.93 -13.32
N VAL A 603 -16.57 -14.74 -14.36
CA VAL A 603 -15.56 -14.48 -15.40
C VAL A 603 -15.92 -13.28 -16.25
N MET A 604 -17.19 -13.16 -16.66
CA MET A 604 -17.69 -12.00 -17.40
C MET A 604 -17.51 -10.71 -16.60
N LYS A 605 -17.85 -10.72 -15.30
CA LYS A 605 -17.62 -9.59 -14.39
C LYS A 605 -16.15 -9.18 -14.36
N ALA A 606 -15.24 -10.12 -14.13
CA ALA A 606 -13.80 -9.83 -14.08
C ALA A 606 -13.28 -9.24 -15.41
N LEU A 607 -13.70 -9.80 -16.56
CA LEU A 607 -13.33 -9.29 -17.89
C LEU A 607 -13.91 -7.90 -18.15
N THR A 608 -15.20 -7.70 -17.93
CA THR A 608 -15.86 -6.41 -18.16
C THR A 608 -15.24 -5.33 -17.28
N GLN A 609 -15.03 -5.59 -15.99
CA GLN A 609 -14.38 -4.63 -15.09
C GLN A 609 -12.97 -4.29 -15.57
N ALA A 610 -12.14 -5.28 -15.89
CA ALA A 610 -10.77 -5.03 -16.32
C ALA A 610 -10.70 -4.24 -17.65
N ILE A 611 -11.52 -4.58 -18.64
CA ILE A 611 -11.51 -3.94 -19.96
C ILE A 611 -12.04 -2.51 -19.91
N PHE A 612 -13.06 -2.25 -19.09
CA PHE A 612 -13.65 -0.92 -19.00
C PHE A 612 -12.74 0.07 -18.27
N TRP A 613 -11.88 -0.45 -17.38
CA TRP A 613 -11.04 0.37 -16.53
C TRP A 613 -9.56 0.41 -16.90
N VAL A 614 -9.06 -0.47 -17.76
CA VAL A 614 -7.64 -0.44 -18.14
C VAL A 614 -7.28 0.86 -18.85
N GLN A 615 -6.15 1.44 -18.45
CA GLN A 615 -5.52 2.60 -19.11
C GLN A 615 -4.04 2.35 -19.38
N GLU A 616 -3.38 1.51 -18.57
CA GLU A 616 -2.01 1.08 -18.82
C GLU A 616 -1.93 0.29 -20.14
N LYS A 617 -1.08 0.74 -21.05
CA LYS A 617 -0.85 0.13 -22.37
C LYS A 617 0.42 -0.73 -22.37
N ASN A 618 1.49 -0.24 -21.76
CA ASN A 618 2.79 -0.89 -21.80
C ASN A 618 3.71 -0.50 -20.64
N GLN A 619 4.76 -1.28 -20.43
CA GLN A 619 5.81 -1.03 -19.43
C GLN A 619 7.19 -1.09 -20.07
N LEU A 620 7.99 -0.06 -19.85
CA LEU A 620 9.38 0.06 -20.27
C LEU A 620 10.26 -0.33 -19.08
N GLN A 621 10.78 -1.56 -19.10
CA GLN A 621 11.59 -2.12 -18.01
C GLN A 621 13.01 -2.38 -18.47
N GLY A 622 14.00 -2.00 -17.65
CA GLY A 622 15.41 -2.32 -17.92
C GLY A 622 16.44 -1.42 -17.25
N HIS A 623 16.03 -0.29 -16.69
CA HIS A 623 16.89 0.54 -15.83
C HIS A 623 17.21 -0.15 -14.51
N ARG A 624 18.34 0.23 -13.90
CA ARG A 624 18.83 -0.37 -12.63
C ARG A 624 18.65 0.53 -11.41
N ASP A 625 18.23 1.77 -11.64
CA ASP A 625 17.96 2.78 -10.62
C ASP A 625 16.78 3.67 -11.08
N PHE A 626 16.42 4.66 -10.27
CA PHE A 626 15.26 5.53 -10.49
C PHE A 626 15.26 6.16 -11.88
N ILE A 627 14.09 6.22 -12.51
CA ILE A 627 13.94 6.92 -13.79
C ILE A 627 13.49 8.35 -13.48
N GLN A 628 14.31 9.33 -13.85
CA GLN A 628 14.10 10.72 -13.49
C GLN A 628 13.27 11.47 -14.53
N ARG A 629 13.51 11.22 -15.82
CA ARG A 629 12.81 11.91 -16.92
C ARG A 629 12.38 10.91 -18.00
N VAL A 630 11.22 11.14 -18.58
CA VAL A 630 10.75 10.50 -19.82
C VAL A 630 10.43 11.58 -20.85
N ALA A 631 10.71 11.31 -22.13
CA ALA A 631 10.40 12.22 -23.22
C ALA A 631 10.01 11.46 -24.50
N PHE A 632 9.01 11.93 -25.22
CA PHE A 632 8.68 11.49 -26.57
C PHE A 632 9.48 12.28 -27.62
N SER A 633 9.81 11.62 -28.73
CA SER A 633 10.22 12.32 -29.95
C SER A 633 8.99 12.97 -30.61
N SER A 634 9.20 14.07 -31.32
CA SER A 634 8.16 14.87 -31.98
C SER A 634 7.38 14.06 -33.03
N ASN A 635 8.01 13.06 -33.64
CA ASN A 635 7.42 12.13 -34.58
C ASN A 635 6.73 10.90 -33.94
N ASN A 636 6.74 10.78 -32.60
CA ASN A 636 6.13 9.69 -31.83
C ASN A 636 6.71 8.28 -32.13
N GLU A 637 7.93 8.19 -32.68
CA GLU A 637 8.58 6.91 -32.99
C GLU A 637 9.53 6.42 -31.90
N VAL A 638 10.03 7.33 -31.05
CA VAL A 638 11.03 7.04 -30.03
C VAL A 638 10.60 7.64 -28.69
N ILE A 639 10.80 6.89 -27.63
CA ILE A 639 10.68 7.34 -26.25
C ILE A 639 12.06 7.26 -25.62
N ALA A 640 12.51 8.31 -24.96
CA ALA A 640 13.75 8.32 -24.20
C ALA A 640 13.45 8.31 -22.71
N THR A 641 14.20 7.53 -21.94
CA THR A 641 14.13 7.50 -20.46
C THR A 641 15.52 7.73 -19.89
N ALA A 642 15.65 8.70 -18.99
CA ALA A 642 16.88 9.02 -18.27
C ALA A 642 16.81 8.58 -16.82
N SER A 643 17.93 8.07 -16.28
CA SER A 643 17.94 7.39 -14.99
C SER A 643 19.16 7.73 -14.13
N TYR A 644 18.98 7.52 -12.83
CA TYR A 644 20.01 7.48 -11.81
C TYR A 644 21.01 6.33 -12.02
N ASP A 645 20.77 5.40 -12.95
CA ASP A 645 21.76 4.42 -13.36
C ASP A 645 22.82 4.95 -14.35
N HIS A 646 22.80 6.27 -14.59
CA HIS A 646 23.72 7.01 -15.47
C HIS A 646 23.52 6.73 -16.97
N THR A 647 22.41 6.07 -17.34
CA THR A 647 22.12 5.72 -18.72
C THR A 647 20.84 6.37 -19.23
N ILE A 648 20.79 6.54 -20.55
CA ILE A 648 19.55 6.85 -21.27
C ILE A 648 19.17 5.61 -22.06
N LYS A 649 17.90 5.20 -22.02
CA LYS A 649 17.38 4.13 -22.87
C LYS A 649 16.42 4.71 -23.88
N LEU A 650 16.56 4.26 -25.13
CA LEU A 650 15.65 4.59 -26.21
C LEU A 650 14.73 3.41 -26.46
N TRP A 651 13.45 3.68 -26.62
CA TRP A 651 12.39 2.69 -26.76
C TRP A 651 11.53 3.01 -27.96
N GLN A 652 10.96 1.97 -28.56
CA GLN A 652 9.80 2.13 -29.43
C GLN A 652 8.54 2.22 -28.55
N PRO A 653 7.47 2.89 -29.01
CA PRO A 653 6.18 2.93 -28.29
C PRO A 653 5.59 1.56 -27.97
N ASN A 654 5.94 0.52 -28.73
CA ASN A 654 5.54 -0.87 -28.48
C ASN A 654 6.29 -1.54 -27.30
N GLY A 655 7.20 -0.83 -26.64
CA GLY A 655 7.96 -1.29 -25.48
C GLY A 655 9.30 -1.95 -25.78
N ASN A 656 9.69 -2.10 -27.05
CA ASN A 656 10.98 -2.66 -27.40
C ASN A 656 12.11 -1.65 -27.19
N GLN A 657 13.17 -2.06 -26.49
CA GLN A 657 14.38 -1.25 -26.33
C GLN A 657 15.13 -1.17 -27.67
N ILE A 658 15.41 0.04 -28.15
CA ILE A 658 16.20 0.32 -29.35
C ILE A 658 17.70 0.26 -29.03
N THR A 659 18.13 1.09 -28.06
CA THR A 659 19.55 1.21 -27.67
C THR A 659 19.68 1.77 -26.25
N THR A 660 20.90 1.77 -25.71
CA THR A 660 21.24 2.40 -24.43
C THR A 660 22.43 3.34 -24.64
N LEU A 661 22.24 4.63 -24.34
CA LEU A 661 23.27 5.66 -24.42
C LEU A 661 24.03 5.66 -23.08
N ASN A 662 25.35 5.53 -23.16
CA ASN A 662 26.24 5.49 -22.01
C ASN A 662 27.33 6.55 -22.18
N GLY A 663 27.59 7.36 -21.16
CA GLY A 663 28.72 8.30 -21.17
C GLY A 663 28.72 9.32 -20.04
N HIS A 664 27.58 9.61 -19.41
CA HIS A 664 27.56 10.35 -18.15
C HIS A 664 28.20 9.53 -17.02
N SER A 665 28.81 10.24 -16.07
CA SER A 665 29.50 9.62 -14.92
C SER A 665 28.70 9.65 -13.62
N ALA A 666 27.55 10.32 -13.62
CA ALA A 666 26.63 10.49 -12.52
C ALA A 666 25.16 10.42 -13.00
N PRO A 667 24.16 10.48 -12.10
CA PRO A 667 22.73 10.48 -12.44
C PRO A 667 22.35 11.50 -13.51
N ILE A 668 21.47 11.10 -14.42
CA ILE A 668 20.93 11.96 -15.47
C ILE A 668 19.60 12.52 -14.98
N LEU A 669 19.51 13.85 -14.93
CA LEU A 669 18.38 14.57 -14.33
C LEU A 669 17.33 14.97 -15.35
N ASP A 670 17.73 15.24 -16.59
CA ASP A 670 16.82 15.71 -17.64
C ASP A 670 17.28 15.31 -19.04
N ILE A 671 16.34 15.25 -19.97
CA ILE A 671 16.57 14.95 -21.39
C ILE A 671 15.62 15.76 -22.28
N SER A 672 16.10 16.14 -23.46
CA SER A 672 15.30 16.86 -24.45
C SER A 672 15.64 16.41 -25.87
N PHE A 673 14.62 16.16 -26.70
CA PHE A 673 14.79 15.92 -28.13
C PHE A 673 14.99 17.23 -28.89
N SER A 674 15.80 17.20 -29.95
CA SER A 674 15.80 18.28 -30.93
C SER A 674 14.55 18.22 -31.80
N SER A 675 14.11 19.36 -32.33
CA SER A 675 12.87 19.43 -33.14
C SER A 675 12.91 18.67 -34.48
N ASP A 676 14.09 18.24 -34.93
CA ASP A 676 14.28 17.34 -36.06
C ASP A 676 14.32 15.84 -35.67
N ASP A 677 14.15 15.55 -34.38
CA ASP A 677 14.26 14.23 -33.75
C ASP A 677 15.57 13.47 -34.05
N GLN A 678 16.63 14.15 -34.49
CA GLN A 678 17.91 13.50 -34.80
C GLN A 678 18.89 13.49 -33.62
N ARG A 679 18.66 14.36 -32.63
CA ARG A 679 19.56 14.54 -31.50
C ARG A 679 18.80 14.54 -30.18
N ILE A 680 19.51 14.14 -29.13
CA ILE A 680 19.04 14.20 -27.74
C ILE A 680 20.07 15.00 -26.96
N ALA A 681 19.64 15.88 -26.07
CA ALA A 681 20.49 16.50 -25.07
C ALA A 681 20.15 15.92 -23.70
N SER A 682 21.16 15.72 -22.85
CA SER A 682 20.98 15.20 -21.50
C SER A 682 21.74 16.03 -20.48
N ALA A 683 21.11 16.29 -19.34
CA ALA A 683 21.67 17.01 -18.21
C ALA A 683 21.95 16.06 -17.04
N SER A 684 23.06 16.27 -16.31
CA SER A 684 23.54 15.32 -15.32
C SER A 684 24.11 15.99 -14.06
N GLU A 685 24.12 15.22 -12.97
CA GLU A 685 24.84 15.54 -11.73
C GLU A 685 26.36 15.61 -11.92
N ASP A 686 26.90 15.16 -13.06
CA ASP A 686 28.32 15.29 -13.40
C ASP A 686 28.71 16.69 -13.91
N HIS A 687 27.79 17.66 -13.83
CA HIS A 687 27.97 19.06 -14.21
C HIS A 687 28.06 19.30 -15.73
N THR A 688 27.79 18.27 -16.54
CA THR A 688 27.86 18.38 -18.00
C THR A 688 26.50 18.22 -18.65
N VAL A 689 26.41 18.74 -19.88
CA VAL A 689 25.34 18.39 -20.82
C VAL A 689 25.95 17.61 -21.97
N ILE A 690 25.36 16.50 -22.39
CA ILE A 690 25.83 15.73 -23.55
C ILE A 690 24.78 15.78 -24.66
N ILE A 691 25.21 16.05 -25.89
CA ILE A 691 24.39 15.93 -27.10
C ILE A 691 24.71 14.59 -27.77
N TRP A 692 23.69 13.81 -28.06
CA TRP A 692 23.76 12.46 -28.63
C TRP A 692 23.12 12.42 -30.01
N ASP A 693 23.55 11.47 -30.83
CA ASP A 693 22.71 10.95 -31.91
C ASP A 693 21.83 9.78 -31.42
N LEU A 694 20.83 9.41 -32.21
CA LEU A 694 19.95 8.27 -31.89
C LEU A 694 20.65 6.91 -31.97
N GLN A 695 21.87 6.84 -32.52
CA GLN A 695 22.67 5.61 -32.56
C GLN A 695 23.46 5.39 -31.26
N GLY A 696 23.50 6.39 -30.37
CA GLY A 696 24.18 6.32 -29.08
C GLY A 696 25.59 6.88 -29.06
N ASN A 697 25.99 7.61 -30.10
CA ASN A 697 27.25 8.33 -30.08
C ASN A 697 27.07 9.68 -29.39
N ALA A 698 27.97 10.00 -28.45
CA ALA A 698 28.09 11.35 -27.92
C ALA A 698 28.72 12.25 -28.99
N LEU A 699 27.92 13.18 -29.52
CA LEU A 699 28.35 14.15 -30.52
C LEU A 699 29.17 15.27 -29.88
N GLN A 700 28.77 15.73 -28.69
CA GLN A 700 29.41 16.83 -27.98
C GLN A 700 29.16 16.75 -26.48
N THR A 701 30.18 17.04 -25.66
CA THR A 701 30.05 17.25 -24.22
C THR A 701 30.24 18.74 -23.93
N LEU A 702 29.22 19.36 -23.33
CA LEU A 702 29.18 20.78 -22.98
C LEU A 702 29.61 20.93 -21.52
N GLU A 703 30.83 21.44 -21.34
CA GLU A 703 31.39 21.73 -20.02
C GLU A 703 31.29 23.24 -19.74
N GLY A 704 30.94 23.59 -18.50
CA GLY A 704 30.95 25.00 -18.07
C GLY A 704 30.10 25.33 -16.86
N HIS A 705 29.12 24.50 -16.51
CA HIS A 705 28.43 24.60 -15.22
C HIS A 705 29.36 24.18 -14.08
N GLN A 706 29.13 24.75 -12.89
CA GLN A 706 29.97 24.50 -11.71
C GLN A 706 29.31 23.58 -10.68
N ASP A 707 28.06 23.19 -10.91
CA ASP A 707 27.29 22.29 -10.06
C ASP A 707 26.32 21.46 -10.93
N TRP A 708 25.44 20.66 -10.33
CA TRP A 708 24.51 19.77 -11.03
C TRP A 708 23.70 20.50 -12.11
N VAL A 709 23.55 19.88 -13.28
CA VAL A 709 22.69 20.41 -14.34
C VAL A 709 21.33 19.75 -14.20
N ASN A 710 20.33 20.49 -13.74
CA ASN A 710 19.01 19.96 -13.40
C ASN A 710 18.10 19.84 -14.61
N SER A 711 18.23 20.74 -15.59
CA SER A 711 17.35 20.76 -16.74
C SER A 711 18.04 21.22 -18.01
N VAL A 712 17.59 20.69 -19.15
CA VAL A 712 18.07 21.03 -20.49
C VAL A 712 16.93 21.03 -21.49
N ASN A 713 16.89 22.02 -22.37
CA ASN A 713 15.81 22.16 -23.35
C ASN A 713 16.34 22.70 -24.69
N PHE A 714 16.00 22.05 -25.80
CA PHE A 714 16.26 22.60 -27.13
C PHE A 714 15.32 23.77 -27.43
N SER A 715 15.80 24.77 -28.15
CA SER A 715 14.88 25.74 -28.76
C SER A 715 13.98 25.01 -29.76
N PRO A 716 12.68 25.39 -29.88
CA PRO A 716 11.79 24.76 -30.86
C PRO A 716 12.31 24.77 -32.31
N ASP A 717 13.16 25.72 -32.68
CA ASP A 717 13.84 25.74 -34.00
C ASP A 717 15.10 24.84 -34.10
N GLY A 718 15.51 24.18 -33.01
CA GLY A 718 16.66 23.28 -32.93
C GLY A 718 18.03 23.96 -33.03
N SER A 719 18.07 25.29 -33.11
CA SER A 719 19.29 26.07 -33.34
C SER A 719 20.11 26.34 -32.07
N LYS A 720 19.47 26.27 -30.90
CA LYS A 720 20.06 26.54 -29.59
C LYS A 720 19.65 25.50 -28.57
N LEU A 721 20.38 25.48 -27.46
CA LEU A 721 20.08 24.69 -26.27
C LEU A 721 20.19 25.61 -25.05
N VAL A 722 19.32 25.42 -24.06
CA VAL A 722 19.43 26.07 -22.76
C VAL A 722 19.60 25.01 -21.68
N SER A 723 20.47 25.27 -20.70
CA SER A 723 20.68 24.41 -19.53
C SER A 723 20.56 25.21 -18.24
N ALA A 724 20.00 24.60 -17.20
CA ALA A 724 19.80 25.16 -15.87
C ALA A 724 20.53 24.33 -14.81
N SER A 725 21.08 24.99 -13.79
CA SER A 725 21.96 24.34 -12.80
C SER A 725 21.79 24.83 -11.36
N ASP A 726 22.23 24.00 -10.43
CA ASP A 726 22.48 24.30 -9.02
C ASP A 726 23.46 25.46 -8.82
N ASP A 727 24.30 25.78 -9.82
CA ASP A 727 25.18 26.95 -9.80
C ASP A 727 24.44 28.30 -9.93
N MET A 728 23.10 28.27 -9.89
CA MET A 728 22.17 29.41 -9.95
C MET A 728 22.11 30.09 -11.33
N THR A 729 22.78 29.54 -12.33
CA THR A 729 22.82 30.08 -13.68
C THR A 729 22.01 29.25 -14.67
N ILE A 730 21.60 29.92 -15.75
CA ILE A 730 21.29 29.24 -17.01
C ILE A 730 22.36 29.56 -18.05
N LYS A 731 22.65 28.60 -18.91
CA LYS A 731 23.57 28.76 -20.04
C LYS A 731 22.85 28.50 -21.34
N ILE A 732 23.12 29.35 -22.33
CA ILE A 732 22.60 29.21 -23.69
C ILE A 732 23.75 28.79 -24.59
N TRP A 733 23.54 27.74 -25.36
CA TRP A 733 24.50 27.12 -26.25
C TRP A 733 24.00 27.18 -27.69
N ASP A 734 24.91 27.21 -28.66
CA ASP A 734 24.54 26.98 -30.07
C ASP A 734 24.43 25.48 -30.39
N SER A 735 23.87 25.16 -31.55
CA SER A 735 23.70 23.79 -32.02
C SER A 735 25.00 23.02 -32.25
N THR A 736 26.16 23.68 -32.21
CA THR A 736 27.49 23.07 -32.30
C THR A 736 28.16 22.89 -30.93
N GLY A 737 27.51 23.36 -29.85
CA GLY A 737 27.96 23.24 -28.48
C GLY A 737 28.82 24.39 -27.96
N ASN A 738 28.89 25.53 -28.66
CA ASN A 738 29.57 26.69 -28.10
C ASN A 738 28.67 27.43 -27.12
N LEU A 739 29.24 27.88 -25.99
CA LEU A 739 28.55 28.72 -25.02
C LEU A 739 28.33 30.12 -25.60
N LEU A 740 27.06 30.50 -25.79
CA LEU A 740 26.65 31.81 -26.29
C LEU A 740 26.43 32.83 -25.17
N ASN A 741 25.85 32.40 -24.05
CA ASN A 741 25.52 33.28 -22.93
C ASN A 741 25.51 32.52 -21.59
N THR A 742 25.83 33.20 -20.50
CA THR A 742 25.65 32.71 -19.12
C THR A 742 24.89 33.78 -18.34
N ILE A 743 23.75 33.40 -17.78
CA ILE A 743 22.83 34.31 -17.11
C ILE A 743 22.70 33.83 -15.66
N LEU A 744 23.01 34.71 -14.70
CA LEU A 744 22.68 34.47 -13.29
C LEU A 744 21.16 34.64 -13.14
N ALA A 745 20.43 33.53 -13.24
CA ALA A 745 18.99 33.55 -13.36
C ALA A 745 18.32 33.78 -11.99
N HIS A 746 18.82 33.11 -10.95
CA HIS A 746 18.23 33.10 -9.62
C HIS A 746 19.29 33.25 -8.51
N ASN A 747 18.83 33.35 -7.26
CA ASN A 747 19.71 33.44 -6.07
C ASN A 747 19.80 32.09 -5.31
N GLN A 748 19.24 31.05 -5.90
CA GLN A 748 19.18 29.66 -5.44
C GLN A 748 19.23 28.75 -6.70
N PRO A 749 19.43 27.43 -6.53
CA PRO A 749 19.42 26.47 -7.63
C PRO A 749 18.26 26.63 -8.63
N VAL A 750 18.59 26.59 -9.92
CA VAL A 750 17.60 26.61 -11.00
C VAL A 750 17.26 25.16 -11.35
N LEU A 751 16.00 24.78 -11.15
CA LEU A 751 15.56 23.38 -11.24
C LEU A 751 14.98 23.03 -12.62
N ALA A 752 14.32 23.99 -13.29
CA ALA A 752 13.75 23.77 -14.62
C ALA A 752 13.89 25.00 -15.52
N VAL A 753 13.99 24.76 -16.83
CA VAL A 753 14.02 25.78 -17.87
C VAL A 753 13.25 25.34 -19.11
N ALA A 754 12.48 26.24 -19.70
CA ALA A 754 11.73 25.96 -20.92
C ALA A 754 11.75 27.15 -21.90
N TYR A 755 11.84 26.83 -23.20
CA TYR A 755 11.55 27.77 -24.27
C TYR A 755 10.04 27.87 -24.52
N SER A 756 9.55 29.05 -24.90
CA SER A 756 8.20 29.14 -25.47
C SER A 756 8.18 28.52 -26.87
N PRO A 757 7.10 27.81 -27.27
CA PRO A 757 6.98 27.21 -28.60
C PRO A 757 7.19 28.19 -29.76
N ASP A 758 6.85 29.48 -29.58
CA ASP A 758 7.10 30.54 -30.56
C ASP A 758 8.56 31.04 -30.63
N ASN A 759 9.49 30.46 -29.86
CA ASN A 759 10.91 30.84 -29.73
C ASN A 759 11.16 32.29 -29.23
N THR A 760 10.17 32.98 -28.66
CA THR A 760 10.32 34.38 -28.25
C THR A 760 10.74 34.58 -26.80
N MET A 761 10.44 33.60 -25.92
CA MET A 761 10.61 33.70 -24.48
C MET A 761 11.28 32.46 -23.90
N LEU A 762 11.82 32.64 -22.70
CA LEU A 762 12.37 31.61 -21.83
C LEU A 762 11.71 31.72 -20.46
N ALA A 763 11.51 30.60 -19.78
CA ALA A 763 11.04 30.56 -18.40
C ALA A 763 12.02 29.75 -17.54
N THR A 764 12.23 30.16 -16.30
CA THR A 764 13.07 29.45 -15.32
C THR A 764 12.33 29.27 -13.99
N ALA A 765 12.44 28.08 -13.39
CA ALA A 765 11.92 27.73 -12.07
C ALA A 765 13.07 27.44 -11.11
N SER A 766 12.90 27.79 -9.83
CA SER A 766 13.98 27.81 -8.85
C SER A 766 13.54 27.32 -7.48
N LEU A 767 14.53 26.83 -6.73
CA LEU A 767 14.43 26.51 -5.30
C LEU A 767 14.03 27.74 -4.45
N ASP A 768 14.20 28.97 -4.96
CA ASP A 768 13.74 30.18 -4.28
C ASP A 768 12.22 30.39 -4.25
N GLY A 769 11.43 29.51 -4.88
CA GLY A 769 9.97 29.61 -4.90
C GLY A 769 9.42 30.60 -5.93
N THR A 770 10.24 31.08 -6.86
CA THR A 770 9.84 31.99 -7.94
C THR A 770 10.09 31.41 -9.32
N ALA A 771 9.23 31.76 -10.27
CA ALA A 771 9.54 31.59 -11.70
C ALA A 771 9.93 32.93 -12.31
N LYS A 772 10.78 32.94 -13.33
CA LYS A 772 11.14 34.15 -14.08
C LYS A 772 10.93 33.96 -15.57
N LEU A 773 10.42 35.01 -16.22
CA LEU A 773 10.25 35.10 -17.66
C LEU A 773 11.36 35.98 -18.25
N TRP A 774 11.95 35.51 -19.34
CA TRP A 774 13.05 36.15 -20.05
C TRP A 774 12.69 36.25 -21.53
N ASP A 775 13.30 37.20 -22.24
CA ASP A 775 13.30 37.17 -23.70
C ASP A 775 14.31 36.13 -24.22
N ALA A 776 14.21 35.75 -25.50
CA ALA A 776 15.12 34.80 -26.14
C ALA A 776 16.60 35.25 -26.19
N ARG A 777 16.92 36.49 -25.75
CA ARG A 777 18.28 37.02 -25.64
C ARG A 777 18.83 36.93 -24.21
N GLY A 778 17.97 36.62 -23.23
CA GLY A 778 18.33 36.50 -21.82
C GLY A 778 18.03 37.73 -20.97
N ASN A 779 17.23 38.69 -21.46
CA ASN A 779 16.81 39.82 -20.64
C ASN A 779 15.60 39.45 -19.78
N LEU A 780 15.64 39.77 -18.49
CA LEU A 780 14.53 39.52 -17.57
C LEU A 780 13.32 40.39 -17.95
N LEU A 781 12.19 39.75 -18.22
CA LEU A 781 10.91 40.40 -18.51
C LEU A 781 10.05 40.53 -17.25
N LYS A 782 9.94 39.46 -16.47
CA LYS A 782 9.04 39.41 -15.30
C LYS A 782 9.48 38.37 -14.26
N ILE A 783 9.20 38.66 -12.99
CA ILE A 783 9.30 37.71 -11.88
C ILE A 783 7.88 37.31 -11.49
N LEU A 784 7.62 36.01 -11.40
CA LEU A 784 6.34 35.41 -11.06
C LEU A 784 6.40 34.94 -9.61
N GLU A 785 5.76 35.71 -8.74
CA GLU A 785 5.69 35.45 -7.29
C GLU A 785 4.29 34.93 -6.93
N GLY A 786 4.21 33.92 -6.06
CA GLY A 786 2.92 33.45 -5.54
C GLY A 786 2.88 32.00 -5.03
N HIS A 787 3.87 31.17 -5.35
CA HIS A 787 4.05 29.86 -4.72
C HIS A 787 4.61 30.00 -3.31
N LYS A 788 4.33 29.01 -2.46
CA LYS A 788 4.73 29.01 -1.04
C LYS A 788 5.94 28.12 -0.74
N ASP A 789 6.35 27.32 -1.70
CA ASP A 789 7.46 26.38 -1.61
C ASP A 789 8.17 26.31 -2.97
N ILE A 790 9.17 25.44 -3.08
CA ILE A 790 10.02 25.19 -4.24
C ILE A 790 9.19 25.02 -5.51
N LEU A 791 9.62 25.65 -6.61
CA LEU A 791 9.12 25.32 -7.95
C LEU A 791 10.02 24.26 -8.56
N LEU A 792 9.42 23.13 -8.89
CA LEU A 792 10.14 21.97 -9.37
C LEU A 792 10.19 21.92 -10.89
N ASP A 793 9.12 22.37 -11.55
CA ASP A 793 9.00 22.29 -13.00
C ASP A 793 8.11 23.40 -13.59
N LEU A 794 8.26 23.65 -14.89
CA LEU A 794 7.45 24.60 -15.66
C LEU A 794 7.32 24.22 -17.14
N GLU A 795 6.19 24.57 -17.76
CA GLU A 795 5.97 24.32 -19.19
C GLU A 795 5.06 25.39 -19.81
N PHE A 796 5.34 25.79 -21.05
CA PHE A 796 4.45 26.65 -21.83
C PHE A 796 3.37 25.80 -22.53
N SER A 797 2.14 26.33 -22.60
CA SER A 797 1.11 25.75 -23.45
C SER A 797 1.56 25.73 -24.92
N PRO A 798 1.05 24.79 -25.75
CA PRO A 798 1.45 24.68 -27.15
C PRO A 798 1.24 25.96 -27.98
N ASP A 799 0.26 26.79 -27.61
CA ASP A 799 -0.02 28.09 -28.23
C ASP A 799 0.85 29.25 -27.70
N SER A 800 1.74 28.99 -26.73
CA SER A 800 2.60 29.95 -26.03
C SER A 800 1.88 31.02 -25.20
N GLU A 801 0.57 30.91 -24.96
CA GLU A 801 -0.20 31.93 -24.26
C GLU A 801 -0.25 31.75 -22.73
N ILE A 802 -0.07 30.51 -22.27
CA ILE A 802 -0.09 30.13 -20.85
C ILE A 802 1.26 29.52 -20.47
N LEU A 803 1.78 29.90 -19.30
CA LEU A 803 2.86 29.19 -18.62
C LEU A 803 2.25 28.46 -17.42
N ALA A 804 2.49 27.17 -17.27
CA ALA A 804 2.18 26.42 -16.06
C ALA A 804 3.44 26.29 -15.19
N THR A 805 3.28 26.40 -13.87
CA THR A 805 4.36 26.20 -12.90
C THR A 805 3.92 25.20 -11.84
N ALA A 806 4.74 24.17 -11.61
CA ALA A 806 4.51 23.11 -10.65
C ALA A 806 5.33 23.34 -9.38
N SER A 807 4.72 23.22 -8.21
CA SER A 807 5.39 23.45 -6.94
C SER A 807 5.20 22.32 -5.95
N LYS A 808 6.18 22.22 -5.06
CA LYS A 808 6.11 21.38 -3.86
C LYS A 808 4.98 21.78 -2.91
N ASP A 809 4.43 22.99 -3.04
CA ASP A 809 3.28 23.47 -2.26
C ASP A 809 1.94 22.79 -2.60
N GLY A 810 1.94 21.79 -3.48
CA GLY A 810 0.76 21.04 -3.90
C GLY A 810 -0.12 21.80 -4.88
N THR A 811 0.39 22.85 -5.53
CA THR A 811 -0.36 23.65 -6.51
C THR A 811 0.34 23.75 -7.86
N ILE A 812 -0.47 23.88 -8.91
CA ILE A 812 -0.04 24.30 -10.24
C ILE A 812 -0.63 25.68 -10.50
N LYS A 813 0.20 26.65 -10.89
CA LYS A 813 -0.27 27.99 -11.26
C LYS A 813 -0.17 28.20 -12.75
N LEU A 814 -1.21 28.76 -13.33
CA LEU A 814 -1.27 29.15 -14.74
C LEU A 814 -1.08 30.66 -14.83
N TRP A 815 -0.16 31.09 -15.67
CA TRP A 815 0.22 32.49 -15.86
C TRP A 815 0.00 32.87 -17.32
N ASN A 816 -0.47 34.09 -17.59
CA ASN A 816 -0.48 34.60 -18.95
C ASN A 816 0.92 35.09 -19.36
N ARG A 817 1.11 35.43 -20.65
CA ARG A 817 2.38 35.97 -21.17
C ARG A 817 2.90 37.23 -20.49
N LYS A 818 2.04 37.99 -19.81
CA LYS A 818 2.43 39.19 -19.03
C LYS A 818 2.91 38.85 -17.62
N GLY A 819 2.82 37.58 -17.22
CA GLY A 819 3.14 37.09 -15.89
C GLY A 819 2.08 37.39 -14.85
N GLU A 820 0.82 37.53 -15.26
CA GLU A 820 -0.32 37.69 -14.34
C GLU A 820 -0.93 36.31 -14.08
N PRO A 821 -1.32 36.00 -12.82
CA PRO A 821 -1.93 34.71 -12.50
C PRO A 821 -3.32 34.60 -13.14
N ASN A 822 -3.54 33.53 -13.89
CA ASN A 822 -4.80 33.18 -14.54
C ASN A 822 -5.64 32.27 -13.62
N ARG A 823 -5.06 31.15 -13.18
CA ARG A 823 -5.75 30.14 -12.36
C ARG A 823 -4.76 29.35 -11.50
N THR A 824 -5.23 28.82 -10.37
CA THR A 824 -4.49 27.83 -9.57
C THR A 824 -5.25 26.50 -9.60
N LEU A 825 -4.55 25.42 -9.91
CA LEU A 825 -5.03 24.04 -9.87
C LEU A 825 -4.44 23.35 -8.63
N PHE A 826 -5.24 22.51 -7.99
CA PHE A 826 -4.85 21.71 -6.83
C PHE A 826 -5.72 20.45 -6.80
N ASP A 827 -5.34 19.46 -5.99
CA ASP A 827 -6.19 18.28 -5.72
C ASP A 827 -7.14 18.59 -4.54
N PRO A 828 -8.46 18.73 -4.76
CA PRO A 828 -9.42 19.08 -3.71
C PRO A 828 -9.69 17.94 -2.72
N GLU A 829 -9.32 16.69 -3.05
CA GLU A 829 -9.46 15.54 -2.15
C GLU A 829 -8.21 15.32 -1.28
N ASP A 830 -7.14 16.09 -1.49
CA ASP A 830 -5.98 16.06 -0.61
C ASP A 830 -6.30 16.78 0.71
N SER A 831 -6.78 15.99 1.68
CA SER A 831 -7.14 16.44 3.03
C SER A 831 -5.94 16.62 3.97
N ARG A 832 -4.71 16.43 3.48
CA ARG A 832 -3.50 16.57 4.30
C ARG A 832 -3.25 18.04 4.64
N SER A 833 -2.69 18.26 5.83
CA SER A 833 -2.27 19.59 6.28
C SER A 833 -1.08 20.15 5.47
N ASP A 834 -0.34 19.25 4.81
CA ASP A 834 0.77 19.55 3.91
C ASP A 834 0.57 18.69 2.65
N PRO A 835 0.05 19.26 1.55
CA PRO A 835 -0.27 18.51 0.34
C PRO A 835 1.00 18.03 -0.36
N GLU A 836 0.92 16.88 -1.05
CA GLU A 836 2.08 16.35 -1.78
C GLU A 836 2.39 17.21 -3.00
N GLY A 837 3.69 17.48 -3.20
CA GLY A 837 4.17 18.34 -4.27
C GLY A 837 3.96 17.76 -5.67
N PHE A 838 3.81 18.66 -6.65
CA PHE A 838 3.87 18.31 -8.07
C PHE A 838 5.31 18.46 -8.56
N LEU A 839 5.82 17.39 -9.16
CA LEU A 839 7.24 17.22 -9.47
C LEU A 839 7.57 17.53 -10.92
N ASP A 840 6.60 17.28 -11.80
CA ASP A 840 6.68 17.48 -13.25
C ASP A 840 5.28 17.78 -13.76
N ILE A 841 5.18 18.56 -14.84
CA ILE A 841 3.92 18.89 -15.49
C ILE A 841 4.04 18.79 -17.00
N THR A 842 2.93 18.49 -17.66
CA THR A 842 2.89 18.51 -19.13
C THR A 842 1.51 18.89 -19.66
N PHE A 843 1.48 19.65 -20.76
CA PHE A 843 0.27 19.95 -21.51
C PHE A 843 -0.02 18.86 -22.55
N SER A 844 -1.31 18.59 -22.77
CA SER A 844 -1.69 17.90 -23.99
C SER A 844 -1.36 18.76 -25.23
N PRO A 845 -1.08 18.14 -26.40
CA PRO A 845 -0.74 18.88 -27.62
C PRO A 845 -1.81 19.87 -28.10
N ASP A 846 -3.07 19.67 -27.71
CA ASP A 846 -4.18 20.60 -27.99
C ASP A 846 -4.33 21.73 -26.95
N GLY A 847 -3.52 21.71 -25.88
CA GLY A 847 -3.49 22.70 -24.81
C GLY A 847 -4.68 22.64 -23.85
N LYS A 848 -5.57 21.64 -23.95
CA LYS A 848 -6.80 21.57 -23.13
C LYS A 848 -6.63 20.83 -21.81
N ILE A 849 -5.69 19.89 -21.76
CA ILE A 849 -5.43 19.03 -20.61
C ILE A 849 -4.05 19.38 -20.04
N ILE A 850 -3.96 19.39 -18.71
CA ILE A 850 -2.69 19.41 -17.99
C ILE A 850 -2.61 18.12 -17.18
N THR A 851 -1.44 17.50 -17.18
CA THR A 851 -1.13 16.40 -16.27
C THR A 851 0.03 16.76 -15.36
N ALA A 852 0.06 16.15 -14.17
CA ALA A 852 1.15 16.33 -13.24
C ALA A 852 1.54 15.03 -12.56
N ALA A 853 2.84 14.84 -12.42
CA ALA A 853 3.44 13.80 -11.58
C ALA A 853 3.39 14.23 -10.11
N SER A 854 2.84 13.38 -9.25
CA SER A 854 2.81 13.62 -7.80
C SER A 854 3.68 12.62 -7.03
N SER A 855 4.17 13.05 -5.87
CA SER A 855 4.85 12.18 -4.91
C SER A 855 3.94 11.16 -4.23
N ASP A 856 2.60 11.26 -4.38
CA ASP A 856 1.63 10.27 -3.89
C ASP A 856 1.49 9.03 -4.79
N ASN A 857 2.38 8.87 -5.77
CA ASN A 857 2.42 7.79 -6.76
C ASN A 857 1.29 7.84 -7.81
N THR A 858 0.55 8.96 -7.88
CA THR A 858 -0.52 9.16 -8.85
C THR A 858 -0.20 10.24 -9.88
N ILE A 859 -0.79 10.08 -11.06
CA ILE A 859 -0.84 11.15 -12.07
C ILE A 859 -2.19 11.83 -11.94
N LYS A 860 -2.16 13.15 -11.82
CA LYS A 860 -3.38 13.97 -11.79
C LYS A 860 -3.62 14.56 -13.18
N VAL A 861 -4.86 14.58 -13.62
CA VAL A 861 -5.26 15.06 -14.96
C VAL A 861 -6.35 16.11 -14.81
N TRP A 862 -6.09 17.33 -15.27
CA TRP A 862 -7.05 18.43 -15.27
C TRP A 862 -7.46 18.79 -16.68
N ASN A 863 -8.76 19.04 -16.87
CA ASN A 863 -9.27 19.78 -18.00
C ASN A 863 -9.36 21.26 -17.62
N LEU A 864 -8.78 22.14 -18.44
CA LEU A 864 -8.80 23.59 -18.19
C LEU A 864 -10.21 24.19 -18.22
N GLU A 865 -11.23 23.50 -18.73
CA GLU A 865 -12.62 23.96 -18.72
C GLU A 865 -13.41 23.47 -17.48
N GLU A 866 -13.15 22.25 -16.99
CA GLU A 866 -14.07 21.54 -16.07
C GLU A 866 -13.49 21.19 -14.67
N ASN A 867 -12.16 21.37 -14.45
CA ASN A 867 -11.35 20.98 -13.26
C ASN A 867 -10.69 19.59 -13.37
N LEU A 868 -10.32 18.98 -12.24
CA LEU A 868 -9.64 17.69 -12.15
C LEU A 868 -10.59 16.58 -12.65
N ILE A 869 -10.22 15.90 -13.73
CA ILE A 869 -11.06 14.89 -14.41
C ILE A 869 -10.60 13.46 -14.14
N SER A 870 -9.31 13.24 -13.82
CA SER A 870 -8.81 11.89 -13.53
C SER A 870 -7.65 11.87 -12.53
N ARG A 871 -7.56 10.75 -11.81
CA ARG A 871 -6.43 10.38 -10.96
C ARG A 871 -6.02 8.97 -11.34
N LEU A 872 -4.82 8.81 -11.91
CA LEU A 872 -4.30 7.52 -12.34
C LEU A 872 -3.37 6.97 -11.27
N GLN A 873 -3.66 5.80 -10.73
CA GLN A 873 -2.74 5.10 -9.82
C GLN A 873 -1.60 4.50 -10.65
N ALA A 874 -0.60 5.30 -10.97
CA ALA A 874 0.34 4.94 -12.01
C ALA A 874 1.43 3.97 -11.52
N HIS A 875 2.05 4.29 -10.38
CA HIS A 875 3.26 3.62 -9.90
C HIS A 875 3.15 3.16 -8.45
N SER A 876 4.08 2.30 -8.01
CA SER A 876 4.20 1.87 -6.61
C SER A 876 5.15 2.74 -5.79
N SER A 877 5.75 3.74 -6.42
CA SER A 877 6.66 4.72 -5.82
C SER A 877 6.50 6.07 -6.53
N ARG A 878 7.19 7.09 -6.01
CA ARG A 878 7.13 8.48 -6.48
C ARG A 878 7.29 8.55 -8.01
N ILE A 879 6.46 9.36 -8.66
CA ILE A 879 6.55 9.64 -10.10
C ILE A 879 7.43 10.86 -10.27
N ASN A 880 8.51 10.75 -11.03
CA ASN A 880 9.44 11.87 -11.23
C ASN A 880 9.10 12.68 -12.47
N SER A 881 8.50 12.05 -13.49
CA SER A 881 8.19 12.73 -14.74
C SER A 881 6.98 12.16 -15.46
N VAL A 882 6.29 13.02 -16.20
CA VAL A 882 5.19 12.69 -17.12
C VAL A 882 5.39 13.44 -18.44
N ASP A 883 5.06 12.81 -19.57
CA ASP A 883 5.14 13.45 -20.88
C ASP A 883 4.07 12.92 -21.84
N PHE A 884 3.46 13.81 -22.63
CA PHE A 884 2.47 13.43 -23.63
C PHE A 884 3.11 13.02 -24.94
N SER A 885 2.53 12.01 -25.58
CA SER A 885 2.83 11.75 -26.99
C SER A 885 2.36 12.95 -27.84
N PRO A 886 3.07 13.28 -28.94
CA PRO A 886 2.70 14.41 -29.81
C PRO A 886 1.30 14.33 -30.42
N ASP A 887 0.71 13.13 -30.49
CA ASP A 887 -0.67 12.91 -30.95
C ASP A 887 -1.73 13.06 -29.84
N GLY A 888 -1.31 13.27 -28.59
CA GLY A 888 -2.16 13.48 -27.41
C GLY A 888 -2.84 12.22 -26.88
N LYS A 889 -2.58 11.04 -27.46
CA LYS A 889 -3.31 9.80 -27.12
C LYS A 889 -2.66 9.02 -25.99
N THR A 890 -1.34 9.11 -25.87
CA THR A 890 -0.55 8.35 -24.91
C THR A 890 0.13 9.32 -23.95
N LEU A 891 0.18 8.95 -22.67
CA LEU A 891 0.99 9.61 -21.66
C LEU A 891 2.06 8.63 -21.20
N ALA A 892 3.31 9.06 -21.12
CA ALA A 892 4.37 8.32 -20.47
C ALA A 892 4.57 8.84 -19.04
N SER A 893 4.96 7.95 -18.13
CA SER A 893 5.38 8.32 -16.78
C SER A 893 6.63 7.57 -16.36
N ALA A 894 7.50 8.21 -15.58
CA ALA A 894 8.73 7.66 -15.06
C ALA A 894 8.75 7.71 -13.52
N SER A 895 9.28 6.66 -12.88
CA SER A 895 9.19 6.51 -11.42
C SER A 895 10.44 5.93 -10.76
N ASN A 896 10.51 6.13 -9.44
CA ASN A 896 11.41 5.45 -8.53
C ASN A 896 11.16 3.93 -8.41
N ASP A 897 10.07 3.40 -8.97
CA ASP A 897 9.86 1.95 -9.04
C ASP A 897 10.66 1.25 -10.16
N LEU A 898 11.58 1.99 -10.79
CA LEU A 898 12.48 1.54 -11.87
C LEU A 898 11.78 1.28 -13.20
N THR A 899 10.50 1.66 -13.32
CA THR A 899 9.71 1.48 -14.53
C THR A 899 9.29 2.82 -15.12
N ALA A 900 9.23 2.86 -16.45
CA ALA A 900 8.42 3.85 -17.15
C ALA A 900 7.18 3.16 -17.72
N LYS A 901 6.04 3.82 -17.67
CA LYS A 901 4.75 3.25 -18.08
C LYS A 901 4.08 4.12 -19.11
N LEU A 902 3.37 3.47 -20.03
CA LEU A 902 2.59 4.13 -21.08
C LEU A 902 1.11 3.97 -20.77
N TRP A 903 0.37 5.07 -20.83
CA TRP A 903 -1.03 5.19 -20.45
C TRP A 903 -1.84 5.75 -21.60
N GLN A 904 -3.04 5.22 -21.80
CA GLN A 904 -4.04 5.84 -22.66
C GLN A 904 -5.00 6.65 -21.79
N ILE A 905 -5.03 7.97 -22.00
CA ILE A 905 -5.83 8.89 -21.18
C ILE A 905 -7.33 8.67 -21.38
N GLU A 906 -7.74 8.37 -22.61
CA GLU A 906 -9.12 8.04 -22.94
C GLU A 906 -9.38 6.55 -22.74
N ARG A 907 -10.51 6.23 -22.09
CA ARG A 907 -10.97 4.85 -21.91
C ARG A 907 -11.83 4.45 -23.11
N PRO A 908 -11.58 3.30 -23.75
CA PRO A 908 -12.33 2.91 -24.94
C PRO A 908 -13.81 2.65 -24.65
N ARG A 909 -14.12 2.06 -23.48
CA ARG A 909 -15.44 1.52 -23.10
C ARG A 909 -16.21 2.30 -22.04
N LEU A 910 -15.59 3.30 -21.43
CA LEU A 910 -16.17 4.03 -20.29
C LEU A 910 -15.89 5.51 -20.42
N ASN A 911 -16.94 6.34 -20.43
CA ASN A 911 -16.77 7.78 -20.26
C ASN A 911 -17.26 8.20 -18.87
N ILE A 912 -16.54 9.11 -18.22
CA ILE A 912 -16.83 9.61 -16.88
C ILE A 912 -17.08 11.09 -16.99
N ILE A 913 -18.33 11.51 -16.76
CA ILE A 913 -18.72 12.92 -16.77
C ILE A 913 -18.86 13.39 -15.32
N PRO A 914 -18.05 14.36 -14.87
CA PRO A 914 -18.17 14.93 -13.54
C PRO A 914 -19.37 15.88 -13.45
N GLU A 915 -20.11 15.78 -12.35
CA GLU A 915 -21.23 16.64 -12.00
C GLU A 915 -20.90 17.49 -10.77
N ALA A 916 -21.61 18.62 -10.61
CA ALA A 916 -21.34 19.54 -9.50
C ALA A 916 -21.87 19.02 -8.15
N GLY A 917 -22.78 18.05 -8.20
CA GLY A 917 -23.47 17.42 -7.07
C GLY A 917 -24.09 16.09 -7.49
N GLU A 918 -24.86 15.49 -6.59
CA GLU A 918 -25.41 14.14 -6.74
C GLU A 918 -26.35 14.07 -7.94
N VAL A 919 -26.20 13.04 -8.78
CA VAL A 919 -27.05 12.86 -9.95
C VAL A 919 -28.28 12.06 -9.55
N TYR A 920 -29.47 12.64 -9.67
CA TYR A 920 -30.72 11.99 -9.27
C TYR A 920 -31.44 11.32 -10.45
N SER A 921 -31.44 11.95 -11.62
CA SER A 921 -32.13 11.43 -12.80
C SER A 921 -31.38 11.74 -14.07
N ILE A 922 -31.41 10.77 -14.99
CA ILE A 922 -30.88 10.87 -16.33
C ILE A 922 -31.94 10.33 -17.29
N ASP A 923 -32.07 10.96 -18.44
CA ASP A 923 -32.83 10.40 -19.55
C ASP A 923 -32.19 10.77 -20.90
N VAL A 924 -32.48 9.98 -21.94
CA VAL A 924 -31.83 10.10 -23.25
C VAL A 924 -32.86 10.49 -24.31
N ALA A 925 -32.51 11.43 -25.18
CA ALA A 925 -33.34 11.75 -26.33
C ALA A 925 -33.43 10.54 -27.28
N GLN A 926 -34.62 10.24 -27.81
CA GLN A 926 -34.85 9.03 -28.62
C GLN A 926 -34.05 8.99 -29.94
N ASN A 927 -33.49 10.12 -30.37
CA ASN A 927 -32.59 10.24 -31.51
C ASN A 927 -31.09 10.14 -31.12
N ASP A 928 -30.79 9.85 -29.85
CA ASP A 928 -29.46 9.89 -29.23
C ASP A 928 -28.71 11.21 -29.48
N GLU A 929 -29.44 12.32 -29.69
CA GLU A 929 -28.82 13.64 -29.92
C GLU A 929 -28.23 14.22 -28.63
N PHE A 930 -28.88 13.96 -27.50
CA PHE A 930 -28.41 14.41 -26.20
C PHE A 930 -28.87 13.52 -25.04
N ILE A 931 -28.09 13.58 -23.96
CA ILE A 931 -28.38 13.01 -22.65
C ILE A 931 -28.73 14.18 -21.72
N ALA A 932 -29.87 14.10 -21.04
CA ALA A 932 -30.26 15.07 -20.03
C ALA A 932 -29.94 14.53 -18.64
N SER A 933 -29.26 15.32 -17.81
CA SER A 933 -29.02 15.01 -16.40
C SER A 933 -29.51 16.13 -15.49
N THR A 934 -29.89 15.77 -14.27
CA THR A 934 -30.05 16.72 -13.17
C THR A 934 -29.14 16.35 -12.02
N SER A 935 -28.44 17.36 -11.51
CA SER A 935 -27.60 17.24 -10.33
C SER A 935 -28.04 18.21 -9.24
N ILE A 936 -28.03 17.73 -8.00
CA ILE A 936 -28.35 18.50 -6.81
C ILE A 936 -27.08 18.72 -6.00
N SER A 937 -26.78 19.98 -5.71
CA SER A 937 -25.67 20.34 -4.84
C SER A 937 -26.18 20.96 -3.55
N THR A 938 -25.68 20.49 -2.41
CA THR A 938 -25.92 21.11 -1.09
C THR A 938 -25.13 22.41 -0.90
N ASP A 939 -24.13 22.65 -1.75
CA ASP A 939 -23.37 23.89 -1.79
C ASP A 939 -24.18 24.99 -2.52
N VAL A 940 -24.51 26.05 -1.78
CA VAL A 940 -25.34 27.17 -2.21
C VAL A 940 -24.72 27.89 -3.42
N ASP A 941 -23.39 27.91 -3.51
CA ASP A 941 -22.67 28.55 -4.61
C ASP A 941 -22.72 27.72 -5.91
N LYS A 942 -22.93 26.40 -5.78
CA LYS A 942 -22.92 25.49 -6.93
C LYS A 942 -24.25 25.35 -7.65
N GLY A 943 -25.40 25.62 -7.00
CA GLY A 943 -26.77 25.63 -7.57
C GLY A 943 -27.29 24.31 -8.17
N ASN A 944 -28.60 24.18 -8.42
CA ASN A 944 -29.18 23.02 -9.14
C ASN A 944 -29.27 23.32 -10.63
N TYR A 945 -28.86 22.36 -11.46
CA TYR A 945 -28.84 22.52 -12.91
C TYR A 945 -29.52 21.35 -13.61
N VAL A 946 -30.10 21.67 -14.76
CA VAL A 946 -30.33 20.69 -15.81
C VAL A 946 -29.23 20.89 -16.84
N LYS A 947 -28.59 19.79 -17.24
CA LYS A 947 -27.51 19.77 -18.22
C LYS A 947 -27.86 18.83 -19.36
N LEU A 948 -27.46 19.23 -20.56
CA LEU A 948 -27.54 18.42 -21.77
C LEU A 948 -26.13 18.12 -22.22
N TRP A 949 -25.87 16.86 -22.47
CA TRP A 949 -24.60 16.31 -22.93
C TRP A 949 -24.78 15.64 -24.27
N ASP A 950 -23.77 15.60 -25.11
CA ASP A 950 -23.77 14.69 -26.25
C ASP A 950 -23.46 13.25 -25.81
N THR A 951 -23.56 12.31 -26.74
CA THR A 951 -23.23 10.89 -26.49
C THR A 951 -21.74 10.64 -26.28
N GLN A 952 -20.88 11.63 -26.51
CA GLN A 952 -19.46 11.63 -26.18
C GLN A 952 -19.18 12.27 -24.83
N GLY A 953 -20.22 12.67 -24.08
CA GLY A 953 -20.12 13.27 -22.76
C GLY A 953 -19.67 14.74 -22.74
N SER A 954 -19.68 15.43 -23.88
CA SER A 954 -19.40 16.86 -23.94
C SER A 954 -20.64 17.67 -23.60
N LEU A 955 -20.48 18.74 -22.82
CA LEU A 955 -21.60 19.60 -22.43
C LEU A 955 -22.13 20.41 -23.63
N ILE A 956 -23.40 20.19 -24.00
CA ILE A 956 -24.11 20.96 -25.03
C ILE A 956 -24.70 22.24 -24.42
N ARG A 957 -25.43 22.09 -23.30
CA ARG A 957 -26.15 23.20 -22.63
C ARG A 957 -26.30 22.95 -21.14
N LYS A 958 -26.45 24.03 -20.37
CA LYS A 958 -26.88 23.99 -18.97
C LYS A 958 -27.74 25.20 -18.61
N TRP A 959 -28.72 25.00 -17.73
CA TRP A 959 -29.48 26.11 -17.13
C TRP A 959 -29.79 25.81 -15.67
N LYS A 960 -29.89 26.88 -14.88
CA LYS A 960 -30.14 26.82 -13.44
C LYS A 960 -31.64 26.64 -13.17
N VAL A 961 -31.96 25.85 -12.15
CA VAL A 961 -33.32 25.66 -11.63
C VAL A 961 -33.30 25.96 -10.13
N ASP A 962 -34.27 26.72 -9.64
CA ASP A 962 -34.28 27.19 -8.24
C ASP A 962 -34.86 26.16 -7.24
N SER A 963 -35.28 24.99 -7.71
CA SER A 963 -35.84 23.91 -6.90
C SER A 963 -35.01 22.62 -7.04
N TRP A 964 -35.17 21.70 -6.10
CA TRP A 964 -34.57 20.36 -6.16
C TRP A 964 -35.37 19.49 -7.12
N LEU A 965 -34.71 18.95 -8.13
CA LEU A 965 -35.33 18.11 -9.14
C LEU A 965 -35.10 16.62 -8.84
N TYR A 966 -36.18 15.84 -8.73
CA TYR A 966 -36.09 14.40 -8.43
C TYR A 966 -36.03 13.53 -9.68
N SER A 967 -36.77 13.91 -10.73
CA SER A 967 -36.89 13.13 -11.96
C SER A 967 -36.85 14.04 -13.18
N LEU A 968 -36.25 13.52 -14.25
CA LEU A 968 -36.25 14.10 -15.59
C LEU A 968 -36.82 13.09 -16.59
N ALA A 969 -37.54 13.58 -17.59
CA ALA A 969 -37.96 12.80 -18.75
C ALA A 969 -37.81 13.61 -20.04
N VAL A 970 -37.31 12.98 -21.10
CA VAL A 970 -37.15 13.57 -22.43
C VAL A 970 -38.26 13.03 -23.33
N SER A 971 -38.90 13.94 -24.07
CA SER A 971 -39.96 13.60 -25.01
C SER A 971 -39.40 12.85 -26.21
N SER A 972 -40.15 11.82 -26.63
CA SER A 972 -39.77 10.92 -27.71
C SER A 972 -39.82 11.57 -29.10
N THR A 973 -40.70 12.55 -29.32
CA THR A 973 -40.99 13.12 -30.64
C THR A 973 -40.77 14.62 -30.77
N ARG A 974 -40.62 15.35 -29.65
CA ARG A 974 -40.62 16.84 -29.64
C ARG A 974 -39.40 17.46 -28.97
N ASN A 975 -38.42 16.67 -28.53
CA ASN A 975 -37.23 17.14 -27.79
C ASN A 975 -37.59 18.08 -26.62
N LEU A 976 -38.70 17.80 -25.94
CA LEU A 976 -39.11 18.51 -24.73
C LEU A 976 -38.49 17.84 -23.52
N ILE A 977 -38.27 18.62 -22.46
CA ILE A 977 -37.68 18.12 -21.21
C ILE A 977 -38.67 18.40 -20.10
N LEU A 978 -39.06 17.35 -19.38
CA LEU A 978 -39.83 17.42 -18.15
C LEU A 978 -38.92 17.28 -16.95
N GLY A 979 -39.20 18.05 -15.90
CA GLY A 979 -38.59 17.85 -14.59
C GLY A 979 -39.62 17.93 -13.47
N SER A 980 -39.44 17.14 -12.42
CA SER A 980 -40.27 17.17 -11.22
C SER A 980 -39.54 17.79 -10.04
N ASP A 981 -40.24 18.56 -9.20
CA ASP A 981 -39.61 19.22 -8.04
C ASP A 981 -40.14 18.77 -6.66
N SER A 982 -39.44 19.24 -5.62
CA SER A 982 -39.77 18.96 -4.22
C SER A 982 -41.04 19.64 -3.70
N GLU A 983 -41.59 20.60 -4.43
CA GLU A 983 -42.80 21.36 -4.07
C GLU A 983 -44.05 20.84 -4.80
N GLY A 984 -43.95 19.72 -5.51
CA GLY A 984 -45.07 19.10 -6.20
C GLY A 984 -45.35 19.66 -7.60
N ARG A 985 -44.41 20.42 -8.16
CA ARG A 985 -44.53 20.99 -9.51
C ARG A 985 -43.80 20.14 -10.55
N ILE A 986 -44.31 20.21 -11.76
CA ILE A 986 -43.69 19.69 -12.97
C ILE A 986 -43.33 20.89 -13.85
N TRP A 987 -42.12 20.87 -14.39
CA TRP A 987 -41.57 21.88 -15.27
C TRP A 987 -41.42 21.30 -16.67
N LEU A 988 -41.79 22.07 -17.70
CA LEU A 988 -41.66 21.68 -19.10
C LEU A 988 -40.79 22.70 -19.84
N TRP A 989 -39.63 22.26 -20.32
CA TRP A 989 -38.70 23.07 -21.11
C TRP A 989 -38.60 22.58 -22.56
N ASP A 990 -38.16 23.46 -23.45
CA ASP A 990 -37.58 23.04 -24.73
C ASP A 990 -36.08 22.69 -24.58
N GLN A 991 -35.50 22.08 -25.61
CA GLN A 991 -34.07 21.73 -25.68
C GLN A 991 -33.09 22.93 -25.59
N ASN A 992 -33.59 24.17 -25.64
CA ASN A 992 -32.78 25.37 -25.46
C ASN A 992 -32.82 25.89 -24.01
N GLY A 993 -33.50 25.19 -23.10
CA GLY A 993 -33.69 25.57 -21.71
C GLY A 993 -34.76 26.64 -21.50
N LYS A 994 -35.60 26.92 -22.52
CA LYS A 994 -36.71 27.86 -22.37
C LYS A 994 -37.88 27.16 -21.68
N LEU A 995 -38.33 27.73 -20.56
CA LEU A 995 -39.52 27.26 -19.86
C LEU A 995 -40.77 27.48 -20.73
N LEU A 996 -41.49 26.40 -21.04
CA LEU A 996 -42.73 26.40 -21.82
C LEU A 996 -43.96 26.39 -20.92
N ASN A 997 -43.94 25.59 -19.84
CA ASN A 997 -45.06 25.44 -18.91
C ASN A 997 -44.57 25.02 -17.51
N SER A 998 -45.35 25.33 -16.48
CA SER A 998 -45.18 24.77 -15.13
C SER A 998 -46.54 24.41 -14.54
N ILE A 999 -46.66 23.19 -13.99
CA ILE A 999 -47.92 22.61 -13.53
C ILE A 999 -47.75 22.17 -12.08
N THR A 1000 -48.57 22.68 -11.17
CA THR A 1000 -48.66 22.15 -9.80
C THR A 1000 -49.49 20.87 -9.82
N ALA A 1001 -48.81 19.72 -9.88
CA ALA A 1001 -49.43 18.43 -10.08
C ALA A 1001 -49.87 17.76 -8.77
N HIS A 1002 -49.11 17.98 -7.69
CA HIS A 1002 -49.28 17.32 -6.40
C HIS A 1002 -49.06 18.28 -5.22
N GLU A 1003 -49.46 17.87 -4.01
CA GLU A 1003 -49.28 18.66 -2.78
C GLU A 1003 -47.92 18.43 -2.09
N ARG A 1004 -47.21 17.38 -2.50
CA ARG A 1004 -45.88 17.00 -2.00
C ARG A 1004 -44.96 16.71 -3.18
N ALA A 1005 -43.68 16.45 -2.90
CA ALA A 1005 -42.66 16.16 -3.89
C ALA A 1005 -43.13 15.12 -4.92
N VAL A 1006 -42.83 15.38 -6.19
CA VAL A 1006 -43.10 14.45 -7.29
C VAL A 1006 -41.83 13.63 -7.51
N GLN A 1007 -41.91 12.35 -7.17
CA GLN A 1007 -40.81 11.39 -7.19
C GLN A 1007 -40.42 11.01 -8.62
N GLU A 1008 -41.40 10.88 -9.51
CA GLU A 1008 -41.16 10.51 -10.90
C GLU A 1008 -42.11 11.21 -11.87
N VAL A 1009 -41.59 11.57 -13.05
CA VAL A 1009 -42.35 12.06 -14.21
C VAL A 1009 -41.97 11.24 -15.44
N ILE A 1010 -42.97 10.88 -16.26
CA ILE A 1010 -42.74 10.20 -17.55
C ILE A 1010 -43.68 10.70 -18.64
N PHE A 1011 -43.25 10.60 -19.90
CA PHE A 1011 -44.11 10.78 -21.06
C PHE A 1011 -44.77 9.45 -21.48
N SER A 1012 -45.94 9.55 -22.11
CA SER A 1012 -46.45 8.46 -22.97
C SER A 1012 -45.61 8.37 -24.24
N GLN A 1013 -45.62 7.21 -24.91
CA GLN A 1013 -44.81 6.96 -26.11
C GLN A 1013 -45.11 7.91 -27.30
N ASP A 1014 -46.28 8.55 -27.30
CA ASP A 1014 -46.70 9.53 -28.31
C ASP A 1014 -46.63 10.99 -27.82
N ASP A 1015 -46.05 11.20 -26.62
CA ASP A 1015 -45.96 12.47 -25.89
C ASP A 1015 -47.32 13.19 -25.69
N SER A 1016 -48.44 12.46 -25.79
CA SER A 1016 -49.79 13.03 -25.60
C SER A 1016 -50.20 13.13 -24.14
N MET A 1017 -49.58 12.34 -23.26
CA MET A 1017 -49.84 12.28 -21.83
C MET A 1017 -48.54 12.33 -21.02
N ILE A 1018 -48.67 12.80 -19.78
CA ILE A 1018 -47.63 12.80 -18.75
C ILE A 1018 -48.21 12.05 -17.56
N ALA A 1019 -47.46 11.12 -16.99
CA ALA A 1019 -47.80 10.50 -15.71
C ALA A 1019 -46.80 10.91 -14.62
N THR A 1020 -47.32 11.04 -13.41
CA THR A 1020 -46.53 11.44 -12.24
C THR A 1020 -46.79 10.54 -11.04
N ALA A 1021 -45.76 10.37 -10.22
CA ALA A 1021 -45.81 9.67 -8.94
C ALA A 1021 -45.35 10.61 -7.81
N SER A 1022 -46.02 10.59 -6.65
CA SER A 1022 -45.75 11.55 -5.57
C SER A 1022 -45.74 10.96 -4.15
N GLU A 1023 -45.02 11.66 -3.26
CA GLU A 1023 -45.07 11.49 -1.81
C GLU A 1023 -46.45 11.66 -1.19
N ASP A 1024 -47.39 12.32 -1.88
CA ASP A 1024 -48.78 12.45 -1.41
C ASP A 1024 -49.58 11.14 -1.46
N GLY A 1025 -48.98 10.06 -1.97
CA GLY A 1025 -49.58 8.73 -2.05
C GLY A 1025 -50.43 8.53 -3.31
N THR A 1026 -50.34 9.43 -4.30
CA THR A 1026 -51.10 9.34 -5.55
C THR A 1026 -50.20 9.36 -6.79
N ALA A 1027 -50.67 8.68 -7.84
CA ALA A 1027 -50.24 8.93 -9.21
C ALA A 1027 -51.32 9.64 -10.02
N ARG A 1028 -50.93 10.47 -10.98
CA ARG A 1028 -51.85 11.27 -11.80
C ARG A 1028 -51.42 11.29 -13.26
N ILE A 1029 -52.39 11.46 -14.16
CA ILE A 1029 -52.16 11.60 -15.60
C ILE A 1029 -52.64 12.96 -16.07
N PHE A 1030 -51.82 13.65 -16.85
CA PHE A 1030 -52.08 14.97 -17.42
C PHE A 1030 -51.82 14.98 -18.92
N LYS A 1031 -52.40 15.94 -19.65
CA LYS A 1031 -51.84 16.39 -20.93
C LYS A 1031 -50.64 17.32 -20.67
N PRO A 1032 -49.69 17.46 -21.62
CA PRO A 1032 -48.63 18.47 -21.55
C PRO A 1032 -49.13 19.92 -21.38
N THR A 1033 -50.40 20.18 -21.70
CA THR A 1033 -51.07 21.47 -21.46
C THR A 1033 -51.45 21.72 -20.00
N GLY A 1034 -51.42 20.69 -19.13
CA GLY A 1034 -51.82 20.75 -17.73
C GLY A 1034 -53.24 20.23 -17.43
N GLU A 1035 -53.98 19.77 -18.44
CA GLU A 1035 -55.32 19.19 -18.25
C GLU A 1035 -55.22 17.81 -17.59
N VAL A 1036 -55.92 17.60 -16.47
CA VAL A 1036 -55.97 16.31 -15.76
C VAL A 1036 -56.85 15.32 -16.51
N LEU A 1037 -56.36 14.10 -16.73
CA LEU A 1037 -57.03 13.08 -17.56
C LEU A 1037 -57.70 11.95 -16.76
N SER A 1038 -57.30 11.73 -15.51
CA SER A 1038 -57.84 10.67 -14.66
C SER A 1038 -57.98 11.14 -13.21
N PRO A 1039 -58.87 10.53 -12.42
CA PRO A 1039 -58.81 10.61 -10.96
C PRO A 1039 -57.45 10.15 -10.42
N PRO A 1040 -57.07 10.56 -9.19
CA PRO A 1040 -55.83 10.12 -8.56
C PRO A 1040 -55.81 8.60 -8.33
N MET A 1041 -54.70 7.96 -8.67
CA MET A 1041 -54.46 6.53 -8.43
C MET A 1041 -53.81 6.35 -7.06
N GLU A 1042 -54.59 5.90 -6.08
CA GLU A 1042 -54.20 5.94 -4.66
C GLU A 1042 -53.46 4.68 -4.17
N HIS A 1043 -52.41 4.91 -3.39
CA HIS A 1043 -51.66 3.94 -2.60
C HIS A 1043 -51.70 4.28 -1.11
N THR A 1044 -51.31 3.32 -0.26
CA THR A 1044 -51.27 3.53 1.19
C THR A 1044 -49.96 4.17 1.67
N GLY A 1045 -48.93 4.16 0.82
CA GLY A 1045 -47.67 4.87 1.01
C GLY A 1045 -47.35 5.76 -0.19
N THR A 1046 -46.18 6.39 -0.15
CA THR A 1046 -45.62 7.17 -1.27
C THR A 1046 -45.65 6.36 -2.56
N VAL A 1047 -46.13 6.97 -3.65
CA VAL A 1047 -45.97 6.40 -4.99
C VAL A 1047 -44.61 6.82 -5.49
N THR A 1048 -43.73 5.85 -5.67
CA THR A 1048 -42.31 6.03 -5.99
C THR A 1048 -42.07 6.07 -7.49
N SER A 1049 -42.87 5.32 -8.25
CA SER A 1049 -42.70 5.20 -9.69
C SER A 1049 -43.98 4.89 -10.44
N VAL A 1050 -44.02 5.24 -11.73
CA VAL A 1050 -45.11 5.01 -12.67
C VAL A 1050 -44.54 4.58 -14.03
N SER A 1051 -45.27 3.74 -14.77
CA SER A 1051 -44.87 3.31 -16.12
C SER A 1051 -46.09 3.03 -17.01
N PHE A 1052 -46.10 3.61 -18.21
CA PHE A 1052 -47.08 3.29 -19.25
C PHE A 1052 -46.72 1.97 -19.94
N ASN A 1053 -47.73 1.14 -20.21
CA ASN A 1053 -47.53 0.01 -21.11
C ASN A 1053 -47.56 0.52 -22.56
N PRO A 1054 -46.50 0.31 -23.37
CA PRO A 1054 -46.42 0.85 -24.73
C PRO A 1054 -47.39 0.20 -25.72
N LYS A 1055 -48.00 -0.96 -25.39
CA LYS A 1055 -48.87 -1.73 -26.30
C LYS A 1055 -50.32 -1.85 -25.83
N SER A 1056 -50.65 -1.37 -24.63
CA SER A 1056 -52.00 -1.45 -24.08
C SER A 1056 -52.35 -0.17 -23.31
N SER A 1057 -53.64 0.05 -23.04
CA SER A 1057 -54.11 1.19 -22.23
C SER A 1057 -53.95 0.94 -20.72
N LEU A 1058 -52.81 0.35 -20.34
CA LEU A 1058 -52.47 -0.03 -18.98
C LEU A 1058 -51.37 0.89 -18.44
N ILE A 1059 -51.47 1.25 -17.17
CA ILE A 1059 -50.43 1.95 -16.42
C ILE A 1059 -50.11 1.18 -15.14
N ALA A 1060 -48.82 1.11 -14.80
CA ALA A 1060 -48.33 0.49 -13.58
C ALA A 1060 -47.84 1.56 -12.61
N THR A 1061 -48.14 1.42 -11.32
CA THR A 1061 -47.64 2.28 -10.25
C THR A 1061 -46.95 1.44 -9.19
N ALA A 1062 -45.82 1.93 -8.67
CA ALA A 1062 -45.06 1.32 -7.58
C ALA A 1062 -45.14 2.18 -6.33
N SER A 1063 -45.13 1.55 -5.15
CA SER A 1063 -45.21 2.29 -3.89
C SER A 1063 -44.31 1.74 -2.81
N SER A 1064 -43.94 2.63 -1.88
CA SER A 1064 -43.27 2.27 -0.63
C SER A 1064 -44.12 1.37 0.28
N ASP A 1065 -45.41 1.18 -0.01
CA ASP A 1065 -46.27 0.19 0.65
C ASP A 1065 -45.97 -1.27 0.25
N GLY A 1066 -45.03 -1.48 -0.69
CA GLY A 1066 -44.59 -2.81 -1.12
C GLY A 1066 -45.45 -3.42 -2.23
N THR A 1067 -46.43 -2.67 -2.75
CA THR A 1067 -47.32 -3.14 -3.82
C THR A 1067 -47.03 -2.46 -5.16
N ILE A 1068 -47.37 -3.18 -6.23
CA ILE A 1068 -47.49 -2.62 -7.58
C ILE A 1068 -48.96 -2.68 -7.95
N LYS A 1069 -49.50 -1.63 -8.57
CA LYS A 1069 -50.90 -1.63 -9.02
C LYS A 1069 -50.97 -1.36 -10.52
N PHE A 1070 -51.87 -2.10 -11.17
CA PHE A 1070 -52.24 -1.94 -12.57
C PHE A 1070 -53.55 -1.17 -12.67
N TRP A 1071 -53.57 -0.15 -13.51
CA TRP A 1071 -54.74 0.71 -13.73
C TRP A 1071 -55.03 0.86 -15.22
N ASP A 1072 -56.27 1.17 -15.55
CA ASP A 1072 -56.59 1.70 -16.87
C ASP A 1072 -56.26 3.21 -16.95
N LEU A 1073 -56.23 3.76 -18.17
CA LEU A 1073 -56.01 5.21 -18.38
C LEU A 1073 -57.13 6.10 -17.79
N ASN A 1074 -58.26 5.53 -17.36
CA ASN A 1074 -59.34 6.26 -16.69
C ASN A 1074 -59.16 6.32 -15.16
N GLY A 1075 -58.11 5.71 -14.59
CA GLY A 1075 -57.85 5.68 -13.15
C GLY A 1075 -58.54 4.52 -12.41
N THR A 1076 -59.08 3.52 -13.13
CA THR A 1076 -59.70 2.34 -12.52
C THR A 1076 -58.65 1.30 -12.15
N LEU A 1077 -58.63 0.87 -10.90
CA LEU A 1077 -57.75 -0.22 -10.44
C LEU A 1077 -58.16 -1.54 -11.11
N ILE A 1078 -57.23 -2.16 -11.83
CA ILE A 1078 -57.41 -3.46 -12.49
C ILE A 1078 -56.93 -4.58 -11.56
N GLN A 1079 -55.72 -4.45 -11.01
CA GLN A 1079 -55.08 -5.50 -10.22
C GLN A 1079 -54.02 -4.94 -9.27
N THR A 1080 -53.83 -5.59 -8.12
CA THR A 1080 -52.70 -5.36 -7.22
C THR A 1080 -51.76 -6.54 -7.27
N LEU A 1081 -50.46 -6.28 -7.46
CA LEU A 1081 -49.39 -7.26 -7.49
C LEU A 1081 -48.64 -7.19 -6.16
N GLU A 1082 -48.66 -8.29 -5.43
CA GLU A 1082 -47.97 -8.46 -4.16
C GLU A 1082 -46.82 -9.45 -4.37
N GLY A 1083 -45.63 -9.13 -3.85
CA GLY A 1083 -44.48 -10.04 -3.94
C GLY A 1083 -43.13 -9.46 -3.55
N HIS A 1084 -43.00 -8.14 -3.42
CA HIS A 1084 -41.86 -7.52 -2.74
C HIS A 1084 -42.06 -7.54 -1.23
N GLU A 1085 -40.99 -7.76 -0.46
CA GLU A 1085 -41.04 -7.80 1.01
C GLU A 1085 -40.92 -6.42 1.66
N LYS A 1086 -40.50 -5.43 0.88
CA LYS A 1086 -40.33 -4.02 1.27
C LYS A 1086 -40.87 -3.11 0.16
N GLY A 1087 -40.76 -1.80 0.36
CA GLY A 1087 -41.18 -0.80 -0.61
C GLY A 1087 -40.59 -1.03 -2.01
N VAL A 1088 -41.43 -0.84 -3.04
CA VAL A 1088 -41.01 -0.90 -4.44
C VAL A 1088 -40.54 0.49 -4.85
N LEU A 1089 -39.33 0.61 -5.40
CA LEU A 1089 -38.71 1.89 -5.75
C LEU A 1089 -38.95 2.28 -7.20
N MET A 1090 -38.90 1.33 -8.13
CA MET A 1090 -39.20 1.62 -9.53
C MET A 1090 -39.94 0.48 -10.24
N VAL A 1091 -40.80 0.83 -11.21
CA VAL A 1091 -41.40 -0.08 -12.19
C VAL A 1091 -41.18 0.40 -13.62
N ARG A 1092 -40.94 -0.54 -14.54
CA ARG A 1092 -40.81 -0.26 -15.98
C ARG A 1092 -41.40 -1.37 -16.84
N PHE A 1093 -42.20 -1.00 -17.83
CA PHE A 1093 -42.58 -1.92 -18.90
C PHE A 1093 -41.46 -2.09 -19.91
N SER A 1094 -41.34 -3.31 -20.43
CA SER A 1094 -40.54 -3.62 -21.62
C SER A 1094 -41.12 -2.97 -22.87
N ALA A 1095 -40.29 -2.72 -23.89
CA ALA A 1095 -40.69 -2.05 -25.14
C ALA A 1095 -41.81 -2.80 -25.91
N ASN A 1096 -41.91 -4.12 -25.72
CA ASN A 1096 -42.98 -4.94 -26.31
C ASN A 1096 -44.25 -5.00 -25.44
N GLY A 1097 -44.23 -4.45 -24.22
CA GLY A 1097 -45.37 -4.39 -23.30
C GLY A 1097 -45.76 -5.71 -22.64
N HIS A 1098 -45.01 -6.81 -22.86
CA HIS A 1098 -45.33 -8.13 -22.31
C HIS A 1098 -44.75 -8.39 -20.93
N LEU A 1099 -43.63 -7.73 -20.61
CA LEU A 1099 -42.97 -7.82 -19.31
C LEU A 1099 -42.99 -6.47 -18.59
N LEU A 1100 -43.12 -6.53 -17.27
CA LEU A 1100 -42.87 -5.43 -16.33
C LEU A 1100 -41.70 -5.85 -15.43
N ALA A 1101 -40.70 -4.99 -15.28
CA ALA A 1101 -39.68 -5.12 -14.25
C ALA A 1101 -40.03 -4.22 -13.06
N SER A 1102 -39.74 -4.69 -11.85
CA SER A 1102 -39.84 -3.89 -10.63
C SER A 1102 -38.61 -4.04 -9.75
N ALA A 1103 -38.17 -2.94 -9.16
CA ALA A 1103 -37.01 -2.84 -8.29
C ALA A 1103 -37.44 -2.54 -6.86
N GLY A 1104 -36.91 -3.30 -5.89
CA GLY A 1104 -37.35 -3.22 -4.50
C GLY A 1104 -36.25 -2.80 -3.51
N GLN A 1105 -36.68 -2.21 -2.40
CA GLN A 1105 -35.87 -2.04 -1.19
C GLN A 1105 -35.47 -3.38 -0.54
N ASP A 1106 -36.10 -4.47 -0.96
CA ASP A 1106 -35.76 -5.85 -0.60
C ASP A 1106 -34.55 -6.41 -1.36
N ARG A 1107 -33.85 -5.57 -2.14
CA ARG A 1107 -32.62 -5.89 -2.90
C ARG A 1107 -32.85 -6.78 -4.12
N THR A 1108 -34.11 -6.93 -4.53
CA THR A 1108 -34.47 -7.80 -5.65
C THR A 1108 -35.01 -7.01 -6.82
N VAL A 1109 -34.83 -7.58 -8.01
CA VAL A 1109 -35.59 -7.20 -9.20
C VAL A 1109 -36.56 -8.31 -9.52
N LYS A 1110 -37.83 -7.97 -9.77
CA LYS A 1110 -38.87 -8.95 -10.12
C LYS A 1110 -39.41 -8.68 -11.52
N LEU A 1111 -39.57 -9.74 -12.30
CA LEU A 1111 -40.20 -9.70 -13.62
C LEU A 1111 -41.62 -10.23 -13.51
N TRP A 1112 -42.57 -9.48 -14.08
CA TRP A 1112 -43.99 -9.80 -14.12
C TRP A 1112 -44.45 -9.84 -15.57
N ASN A 1113 -45.42 -10.67 -15.88
CA ASN A 1113 -46.04 -10.65 -17.20
C ASN A 1113 -47.19 -9.63 -17.28
N SER A 1114 -47.77 -9.45 -18.46
CA SER A 1114 -48.91 -8.56 -18.72
C SER A 1114 -50.17 -8.88 -17.91
N GLU A 1115 -50.30 -10.10 -17.38
CA GLU A 1115 -51.41 -10.52 -16.52
C GLU A 1115 -51.11 -10.32 -15.01
N GLY A 1116 -49.97 -9.71 -14.65
CA GLY A 1116 -49.59 -9.45 -13.27
C GLY A 1116 -49.06 -10.67 -12.51
N LYS A 1117 -48.68 -11.74 -13.21
CA LYS A 1117 -48.06 -12.91 -12.60
C LYS A 1117 -46.54 -12.73 -12.52
N LEU A 1118 -45.98 -13.01 -11.35
CA LEU A 1118 -44.53 -13.06 -11.14
C LEU A 1118 -43.90 -14.18 -12.00
N VAL A 1119 -43.00 -13.79 -12.90
CA VAL A 1119 -42.24 -14.65 -13.81
C VAL A 1119 -40.93 -15.09 -13.17
N LYS A 1120 -40.17 -14.14 -12.62
CA LYS A 1120 -38.82 -14.37 -12.08
C LYS A 1120 -38.49 -13.39 -10.96
N THR A 1121 -37.77 -13.85 -9.95
CA THR A 1121 -37.06 -12.99 -8.98
C THR A 1121 -35.57 -13.09 -9.27
N MET A 1122 -34.92 -11.94 -9.42
CA MET A 1122 -33.50 -11.78 -9.71
C MET A 1122 -32.83 -11.25 -8.45
N GLU A 1123 -31.88 -12.02 -7.94
CA GLU A 1123 -31.14 -11.75 -6.70
C GLU A 1123 -29.67 -11.57 -7.06
N GLY A 1124 -29.01 -10.59 -6.45
CA GLY A 1124 -27.60 -10.31 -6.70
C GLY A 1124 -27.08 -9.06 -5.99
N HIS A 1125 -27.89 -8.01 -5.92
CA HIS A 1125 -27.53 -6.76 -5.25
C HIS A 1125 -27.42 -6.92 -3.72
N ASP A 1126 -26.47 -6.21 -3.12
CA ASP A 1126 -26.22 -6.23 -1.67
C ASP A 1126 -27.02 -5.15 -0.92
N ALA A 1127 -27.61 -4.21 -1.66
CA ALA A 1127 -28.44 -3.11 -1.15
C ALA A 1127 -29.71 -2.89 -1.99
N ALA A 1128 -30.48 -1.83 -1.70
CA ALA A 1128 -31.75 -1.59 -2.38
C ALA A 1128 -31.53 -1.33 -3.88
N VAL A 1129 -32.44 -1.82 -4.72
CA VAL A 1129 -32.40 -1.54 -6.15
C VAL A 1129 -33.22 -0.29 -6.41
N THR A 1130 -32.54 0.81 -6.70
CA THR A 1130 -33.10 2.15 -6.90
C THR A 1130 -33.60 2.34 -8.32
N SER A 1131 -32.92 1.72 -9.29
CA SER A 1131 -33.16 1.99 -10.69
C SER A 1131 -33.15 0.74 -11.58
N ILE A 1132 -33.96 0.75 -12.65
CA ILE A 1132 -34.11 -0.29 -13.65
C ILE A 1132 -34.43 0.32 -15.01
N ALA A 1133 -33.87 -0.25 -16.07
CA ALA A 1133 -34.18 0.12 -17.45
C ALA A 1133 -34.15 -1.10 -18.37
N PHE A 1134 -35.08 -1.18 -19.31
CA PHE A 1134 -35.00 -2.13 -20.42
C PHE A 1134 -34.22 -1.50 -21.57
N SER A 1135 -33.40 -2.31 -22.23
CA SER A 1135 -32.88 -1.99 -23.56
C SER A 1135 -34.01 -1.76 -24.57
N THR A 1136 -33.75 -0.97 -25.61
CA THR A 1136 -34.75 -0.68 -26.65
C THR A 1136 -35.11 -1.90 -27.49
N SER A 1137 -34.17 -2.84 -27.67
CA SER A 1137 -34.46 -4.14 -28.29
C SER A 1137 -35.37 -5.00 -27.41
N GLY A 1138 -35.30 -4.79 -26.09
CA GLY A 1138 -36.05 -5.52 -25.08
C GLY A 1138 -35.39 -6.82 -24.63
N ASP A 1139 -34.14 -7.09 -25.02
CA ASP A 1139 -33.42 -8.34 -24.70
C ASP A 1139 -32.59 -8.25 -23.42
N LEU A 1140 -32.24 -7.03 -23.01
CA LEU A 1140 -31.47 -6.72 -21.81
C LEU A 1140 -32.27 -5.89 -20.81
N LEU A 1141 -31.96 -6.10 -19.53
CA LEU A 1141 -32.39 -5.29 -18.40
C LEU A 1141 -31.17 -4.83 -17.60
N ALA A 1142 -31.10 -3.55 -17.24
CA ALA A 1142 -30.12 -3.02 -16.31
C ALA A 1142 -30.78 -2.72 -14.97
N SER A 1143 -30.05 -2.91 -13.86
CA SER A 1143 -30.46 -2.46 -12.53
C SER A 1143 -29.33 -1.72 -11.82
N GLY A 1144 -29.62 -0.54 -11.27
CA GLY A 1144 -28.73 0.24 -10.41
C GLY A 1144 -29.14 0.12 -8.95
N SER A 1145 -28.16 0.16 -8.04
CA SER A 1145 -28.39 -0.05 -6.61
C SER A 1145 -27.56 0.88 -5.72
N ASP A 1146 -28.02 1.06 -4.48
CA ASP A 1146 -27.29 1.67 -3.37
C ASP A 1146 -25.96 0.96 -3.04
N ASP A 1147 -25.70 -0.24 -3.57
CA ASP A 1147 -24.41 -0.92 -3.42
C ASP A 1147 -23.30 -0.34 -4.32
N GLY A 1148 -23.63 0.69 -5.12
CA GLY A 1148 -22.71 1.38 -6.02
C GLY A 1148 -22.47 0.62 -7.34
N THR A 1149 -23.24 -0.43 -7.61
CA THR A 1149 -23.10 -1.26 -8.82
C THR A 1149 -24.28 -1.16 -9.76
N VAL A 1150 -24.01 -1.47 -11.04
CA VAL A 1150 -25.02 -1.70 -12.06
C VAL A 1150 -24.93 -3.16 -12.51
N MET A 1151 -26.03 -3.89 -12.46
CA MET A 1151 -26.11 -5.27 -12.96
C MET A 1151 -26.85 -5.33 -14.29
N LEU A 1152 -26.31 -6.12 -15.23
CA LEU A 1152 -26.93 -6.40 -16.52
C LEU A 1152 -27.47 -7.83 -16.55
N TRP A 1153 -28.73 -7.96 -16.95
CA TRP A 1153 -29.49 -9.19 -16.97
C TRP A 1153 -30.03 -9.46 -18.37
N ASN A 1154 -30.21 -10.73 -18.72
CA ASN A 1154 -31.09 -11.11 -19.83
C ASN A 1154 -32.55 -11.16 -19.38
N ILE A 1155 -33.48 -11.24 -20.33
CA ILE A 1155 -34.92 -11.33 -20.04
C ILE A 1155 -35.35 -12.63 -19.36
N GLU A 1156 -34.53 -13.68 -19.41
CA GLU A 1156 -34.73 -14.92 -18.65
C GLU A 1156 -34.40 -14.75 -17.14
N GLY A 1157 -33.77 -13.63 -16.78
CA GLY A 1157 -33.36 -13.26 -15.43
C GLY A 1157 -32.08 -13.93 -14.96
N GLU A 1158 -31.15 -14.19 -15.89
CA GLU A 1158 -29.77 -14.58 -15.62
C GLU A 1158 -28.87 -13.35 -15.62
N LEU A 1159 -27.96 -13.29 -14.65
CA LEU A 1159 -26.97 -12.22 -14.54
C LEU A 1159 -25.88 -12.41 -15.60
N LEU A 1160 -25.69 -11.39 -16.46
CA LEU A 1160 -24.65 -11.39 -17.49
C LEU A 1160 -23.33 -10.86 -16.93
N THR A 1161 -23.35 -9.69 -16.29
CA THR A 1161 -22.16 -9.06 -15.70
C THR A 1161 -22.56 -8.00 -14.66
N THR A 1162 -21.60 -7.62 -13.83
CA THR A 1162 -21.74 -6.53 -12.85
C THR A 1162 -20.73 -5.43 -13.18
N LEU A 1163 -21.23 -4.23 -13.42
CA LEU A 1163 -20.47 -3.03 -13.69
C LEU A 1163 -20.23 -2.30 -12.36
N SER A 1164 -18.97 -2.16 -11.97
CA SER A 1164 -18.57 -1.46 -10.75
C SER A 1164 -17.80 -0.21 -11.14
N GLY A 1165 -18.19 0.94 -10.58
CA GLY A 1165 -17.56 2.20 -10.95
C GLY A 1165 -17.96 3.41 -10.10
N HIS A 1166 -19.21 3.48 -9.67
CA HIS A 1166 -19.65 4.53 -8.77
C HIS A 1166 -19.05 4.33 -7.37
N LYS A 1167 -18.67 5.45 -6.73
CA LYS A 1167 -18.16 5.46 -5.34
C LYS A 1167 -19.27 5.62 -4.28
N GLY A 1168 -20.51 5.77 -4.73
CA GLY A 1168 -21.71 5.89 -3.91
C GLY A 1168 -22.91 5.32 -4.65
N ASP A 1169 -24.10 5.55 -4.10
CA ASP A 1169 -25.36 4.98 -4.56
C ASP A 1169 -25.61 5.30 -6.05
N VAL A 1170 -26.03 4.29 -6.82
CA VAL A 1170 -26.47 4.51 -8.21
C VAL A 1170 -27.94 4.89 -8.18
N ASN A 1171 -28.26 6.15 -8.44
CA ASN A 1171 -29.64 6.64 -8.34
C ASN A 1171 -30.45 6.33 -9.60
N THR A 1172 -29.80 6.28 -10.77
CA THR A 1172 -30.49 6.18 -12.05
C THR A 1172 -29.68 5.40 -13.08
N VAL A 1173 -30.36 4.58 -13.89
CA VAL A 1173 -29.80 3.89 -15.06
C VAL A 1173 -30.73 4.02 -16.26
N THR A 1174 -30.19 4.19 -17.46
CA THR A 1174 -30.96 4.22 -18.71
C THR A 1174 -30.12 3.74 -19.89
N PHE A 1175 -30.77 3.21 -20.93
CA PHE A 1175 -30.11 2.81 -22.18
C PHE A 1175 -30.21 3.92 -23.22
N SER A 1176 -29.21 4.01 -24.10
CA SER A 1176 -29.35 4.76 -25.35
C SER A 1176 -30.40 4.14 -26.26
N SER A 1177 -30.92 4.94 -27.20
CA SER A 1177 -31.97 4.49 -28.12
C SER A 1177 -31.51 3.33 -29.02
N ASP A 1178 -30.22 3.29 -29.35
CA ASP A 1178 -29.56 2.21 -30.08
C ASP A 1178 -29.16 0.99 -29.22
N SER A 1179 -29.33 1.06 -27.90
CA SER A 1179 -28.87 0.05 -26.92
C SER A 1179 -27.36 -0.27 -26.95
N LEU A 1180 -26.52 0.60 -27.54
CA LEU A 1180 -25.06 0.44 -27.53
C LEU A 1180 -24.42 1.01 -26.26
N PHE A 1181 -25.12 1.93 -25.59
CA PHE A 1181 -24.68 2.56 -24.36
C PHE A 1181 -25.65 2.28 -23.22
N LEU A 1182 -25.10 2.08 -22.04
CA LEU A 1182 -25.80 2.18 -20.78
C LEU A 1182 -25.27 3.42 -20.07
N ILE A 1183 -26.15 4.20 -19.44
CA ILE A 1183 -25.79 5.43 -18.75
C ILE A 1183 -26.27 5.29 -17.31
N SER A 1184 -25.38 5.58 -16.36
CA SER A 1184 -25.73 5.56 -14.93
C SER A 1184 -25.31 6.85 -14.24
N GLY A 1185 -26.15 7.32 -13.33
CA GLY A 1185 -25.89 8.49 -12.49
C GLY A 1185 -25.91 8.10 -11.02
N GLY A 1186 -24.97 8.65 -10.24
CA GLY A 1186 -24.83 8.30 -8.83
C GLY A 1186 -24.60 9.48 -7.89
N ALA A 1187 -24.67 9.18 -6.60
CA ALA A 1187 -24.38 10.09 -5.49
C ALA A 1187 -22.89 10.49 -5.38
N ASP A 1188 -22.02 9.89 -6.20
CA ASP A 1188 -20.60 10.25 -6.30
C ASP A 1188 -20.31 11.42 -7.25
N ASN A 1189 -21.35 12.18 -7.61
CA ASN A 1189 -21.33 13.32 -8.51
C ASN A 1189 -20.80 12.95 -9.91
N ARG A 1190 -21.16 11.77 -10.42
CA ARG A 1190 -20.71 11.29 -11.72
C ARG A 1190 -21.85 10.72 -12.54
N VAL A 1191 -21.74 10.93 -13.85
CA VAL A 1191 -22.43 10.13 -14.86
C VAL A 1191 -21.41 9.22 -15.53
N LEU A 1192 -21.71 7.93 -15.62
CA LEU A 1192 -20.89 6.93 -16.28
C LEU A 1192 -21.59 6.45 -17.55
N LEU A 1193 -20.91 6.55 -18.69
CA LEU A 1193 -21.40 6.06 -19.98
C LEU A 1193 -20.63 4.78 -20.31
N TRP A 1194 -21.32 3.65 -20.23
CA TRP A 1194 -20.82 2.31 -20.44
C TRP A 1194 -21.09 1.89 -21.89
N LYS A 1195 -20.04 1.60 -22.67
CA LYS A 1195 -20.20 1.06 -24.02
C LYS A 1195 -20.39 -0.45 -23.96
N ILE A 1196 -21.63 -0.89 -24.07
CA ILE A 1196 -22.07 -2.27 -23.80
C ILE A 1196 -22.20 -3.14 -25.06
N GLU A 1197 -21.83 -2.61 -26.23
CA GLU A 1197 -21.80 -3.37 -27.48
C GLU A 1197 -20.89 -4.61 -27.37
N HIS A 1198 -21.25 -5.72 -28.02
CA HIS A 1198 -20.42 -6.93 -28.07
C HIS A 1198 -19.98 -7.51 -26.70
N LEU A 1199 -20.76 -7.34 -25.62
CA LEU A 1199 -20.58 -7.96 -24.30
C LEU A 1199 -20.73 -9.50 -24.31
N THR A 1200 -19.88 -10.17 -25.08
CA THR A 1200 -19.78 -11.63 -25.16
C THR A 1200 -18.41 -12.06 -24.66
N LEU A 1201 -18.31 -13.28 -24.15
CA LEU A 1201 -17.03 -13.83 -23.68
C LEU A 1201 -15.95 -13.77 -24.77
N GLU A 1202 -16.29 -14.13 -26.01
CA GLU A 1202 -15.37 -14.07 -27.16
C GLU A 1202 -14.98 -12.63 -27.53
N GLY A 1203 -15.94 -11.71 -27.55
CA GLY A 1203 -15.68 -10.29 -27.84
C GLY A 1203 -14.75 -9.66 -26.83
N LEU A 1204 -15.00 -9.85 -25.53
CA LEU A 1204 -14.16 -9.31 -24.46
C LEU A 1204 -12.75 -9.92 -24.46
N ILE A 1205 -12.62 -11.23 -24.73
CA ILE A 1205 -11.29 -11.85 -24.83
C ILE A 1205 -10.52 -11.26 -26.02
N SER A 1206 -11.17 -11.11 -27.18
CA SER A 1206 -10.54 -10.52 -28.37
C SER A 1206 -10.05 -9.10 -28.11
N GLU A 1207 -10.90 -8.25 -27.53
CA GLU A 1207 -10.57 -6.85 -27.22
C GLU A 1207 -9.45 -6.73 -26.18
N GLY A 1208 -9.52 -7.51 -25.10
CA GLY A 1208 -8.46 -7.52 -24.09
C GLY A 1208 -7.11 -8.00 -24.65
N CYS A 1209 -7.14 -8.95 -25.58
CA CYS A 1209 -5.95 -9.41 -26.28
C CYS A 1209 -5.38 -8.40 -27.26
N GLU A 1210 -6.24 -7.63 -27.95
CA GLU A 1210 -5.83 -6.52 -28.79
C GLU A 1210 -5.16 -5.42 -27.96
N TRP A 1211 -5.75 -5.06 -26.82
CA TRP A 1211 -5.18 -4.08 -25.88
C TRP A 1211 -3.77 -4.48 -25.40
N LEU A 1212 -3.60 -5.75 -25.03
CA LEU A 1212 -2.34 -6.29 -24.52
C LEU A 1212 -1.33 -6.67 -25.60
N TYR A 1213 -1.67 -6.56 -26.89
CA TYR A 1213 -0.87 -7.11 -27.97
C TYR A 1213 0.58 -6.60 -27.97
N GLU A 1214 0.78 -5.28 -27.89
CA GLU A 1214 2.11 -4.67 -27.88
C GLU A 1214 2.93 -5.12 -26.66
N PHE A 1215 2.33 -5.11 -25.47
CA PHE A 1215 2.98 -5.55 -24.22
C PHE A 1215 3.40 -7.03 -24.26
N LEU A 1216 2.51 -7.92 -24.74
CA LEU A 1216 2.80 -9.36 -24.81
C LEU A 1216 3.86 -9.69 -25.87
N MET A 1217 4.00 -8.85 -26.90
CA MET A 1217 5.04 -8.98 -27.92
C MET A 1217 6.42 -8.58 -27.37
N SER A 1218 6.50 -7.52 -26.56
CA SER A 1218 7.75 -7.10 -25.91
C SER A 1218 8.12 -7.99 -24.70
N HIS A 1219 7.17 -8.75 -24.14
CA HIS A 1219 7.37 -9.64 -22.99
C HIS A 1219 6.95 -11.11 -23.29
N PRO A 1220 7.72 -11.86 -24.11
CA PRO A 1220 7.34 -13.19 -24.57
C PRO A 1220 7.05 -14.22 -23.46
N ASP A 1221 7.70 -14.08 -22.30
CA ASP A 1221 7.47 -14.97 -21.17
C ASP A 1221 6.07 -14.80 -20.55
N ARG A 1222 5.50 -13.59 -20.62
CA ARG A 1222 4.14 -13.28 -20.15
C ARG A 1222 3.07 -13.76 -21.13
N ARG A 1223 3.41 -13.96 -22.41
CA ARG A 1223 2.49 -14.42 -23.47
C ARG A 1223 2.15 -15.92 -23.38
N LYS A 1224 2.90 -16.73 -22.65
CA LYS A 1224 2.73 -18.19 -22.63
C LYS A 1224 1.33 -18.61 -22.13
N GLY A 1225 0.43 -18.91 -23.08
CA GLY A 1225 -0.91 -19.43 -22.78
C GLY A 1225 -2.03 -18.38 -22.72
N LEU A 1226 -1.76 -17.15 -23.18
CA LEU A 1226 -2.69 -16.04 -23.33
C LEU A 1226 -2.67 -15.53 -24.78
N CYS A 1227 -3.82 -15.10 -25.29
CA CYS A 1227 -4.01 -14.48 -26.60
C CYS A 1227 -3.42 -15.30 -27.75
N ARG A 1228 -3.85 -16.56 -27.84
CA ARG A 1228 -3.35 -17.56 -28.80
C ARG A 1228 -4.04 -17.56 -30.15
#